data_AF-A0A3D8HUC3-F1
#
_entry.id   AF-A0A3D8HUC3-F1
#
_cell.length_a   1.000
_cell.length_b   1.000
_cell.length_c   1.000
_cell.angle_alpha   90.00
_cell.angle_beta   90.00
_cell.angle_gamma   90.00
#
_symmetry.space_group_name_H-M   'P 1'
#
loop_
_entity.id
_entity.type
_entity.pdbx_description
1 polymer ?
#
loop_
_entity_poly.entity_id
_entity_poly.type
_entity_poly.pdbx_seq_one_letter_code
_entity_poly.pdbx_strand_id
1 'polypeptide(L)'
;MRITFGTKYNQMNYYQSTMQQKLSDINTKIASGLKIQYGYQDSSVFNQNLKLEYEELTLDQGIDNSNTAYTRTLNTDKALSELSETALQFNTKLIQAANDIHSPTSREAIARDLEKLKEHMLNIANTSIGGEFLFAGSNVKIRPFTESGEYKGNSDRLETLISSNNLMPYNITGQELFFGRDSDSYKSITTNIRKFNQSKLNPDIMDRIRRGDIPEEVYIKESDTLRDLIGDDDRDTTNNGKEFFYMRGVRPDGTSFKSKFSFDVGYNNEKNATRVQDLLEKIGREFGNTTKNKVVDVSMNYWGEIEIKNLDPGNANIDFHLISSNADVENVDDLQKMGARVTSFQKSPFLGSYTQSHLESVRDNYDHRISTLPSTFLTKDNAPATLTTKIRDIFPPEIDSLVFAGTRPNTNDGKVDSTPIENLQISIDDDMQVRDLLKAISLHFGGKLEGEIINGELTFRDNNVRNLDTDMLEPPFNGESGFSINLTTFSRGVESQGIRNDYKMEYDRVSFENRGSKLVSNVQQILKGGMGFATDETKLSEVAGGSIDGQVYNLDLSDHNGIPIFAKVEFSNAQGSFLVLPNPDFDPTKPESAELRIPLYNPHDEPPAVNLTKADDVTYRQLMDSIGIALNFTNQDSQSYLNTLLQDGTPTQEGKKAYEELIKAYKSRMEVNLTPQGKMEIKDTMRSISRMQFMIYNAQSNEFSDDALRNHRSFLTFNANNALTIDQPDVSIFEGIDEIITAVRSGIYRPDSFGENYNPDMRNIGIQNSIELFGHFSNHIEKMIAQNGAHGRSFENAIRRNEVLKVQIASIKSDNIGTDVAQTYNHFSNLTTNYNAVLSSTSRINQMSLVNYL
;
A
#
# COMPACT_ATOMS: atom_id res chain seq x y z
N MET A 1 17.06 42.40 -104.39
CA MET A 1 17.07 41.05 -103.78
C MET A 1 18.17 40.83 -102.72
N ARG A 2 18.88 41.85 -102.22
CA ARG A 2 19.96 41.68 -101.22
C ARG A 2 19.46 41.63 -99.76
N ILE A 3 18.28 42.19 -99.49
CA ILE A 3 17.64 42.18 -98.16
C ILE A 3 16.97 40.82 -97.86
N THR A 4 16.43 40.13 -98.88
CA THR A 4 15.75 38.84 -98.74
C THR A 4 16.68 37.66 -98.45
N PHE A 5 17.93 37.68 -98.92
CA PHE A 5 18.94 36.64 -98.63
C PHE A 5 19.46 36.73 -97.20
N GLY A 6 19.71 37.93 -96.67
CA GLY A 6 20.07 38.13 -95.26
C GLY A 6 18.98 37.69 -94.31
N THR A 7 17.70 37.97 -94.63
CA THR A 7 16.56 37.49 -93.82
C THR A 7 16.42 35.96 -93.85
N LYS A 8 16.59 35.30 -95.02
CA LYS A 8 16.54 33.83 -95.13
C LYS A 8 17.70 33.14 -94.42
N TYR A 9 18.90 33.70 -94.50
CA TYR A 9 20.08 33.20 -93.78
C TYR A 9 19.90 33.33 -92.26
N ASN A 10 19.41 34.48 -91.78
CA ASN A 10 19.09 34.67 -90.37
C ASN A 10 17.96 33.74 -89.90
N GLN A 11 16.95 33.48 -90.73
CA GLN A 11 15.92 32.48 -90.45
C GLN A 11 16.48 31.06 -90.37
N MET A 12 17.38 30.66 -91.27
CA MET A 12 18.03 29.34 -91.25
C MET A 12 18.98 29.18 -90.07
N ASN A 13 19.75 30.20 -89.71
CA ASN A 13 20.56 30.20 -88.49
C ASN A 13 19.66 30.12 -87.25
N TYR A 14 18.54 30.85 -87.23
CA TYR A 14 17.55 30.75 -86.15
C TYR A 14 16.98 29.34 -86.04
N TYR A 15 16.61 28.70 -87.15
CA TYR A 15 16.14 27.30 -87.16
C TYR A 15 17.23 26.31 -86.74
N GLN A 16 18.46 26.51 -87.21
CA GLN A 16 19.62 25.68 -86.85
C GLN A 16 19.91 25.79 -85.34
N SER A 17 19.99 27.00 -84.79
CA SER A 17 20.17 27.23 -83.36
C SER A 17 19.00 26.67 -82.54
N THR A 18 17.76 26.82 -83.01
CA THR A 18 16.57 26.26 -82.34
C THR A 18 16.57 24.73 -82.34
N MET A 19 16.94 24.09 -83.45
CA MET A 19 17.02 22.63 -83.53
C MET A 19 18.20 22.07 -82.75
N GLN A 20 19.33 22.78 -82.72
CA GLN A 20 20.47 22.42 -81.89
C GLN A 20 20.11 22.50 -80.40
N GLN A 21 19.37 23.53 -79.98
CA GLN A 21 18.83 23.63 -78.62
C GLN A 21 17.86 22.49 -78.30
N LYS A 22 16.92 22.16 -79.20
CA LYS A 22 15.98 21.03 -79.04
C LYS A 22 16.69 19.68 -78.99
N LEU A 23 17.73 19.49 -79.82
CA LEU A 23 18.57 18.28 -79.79
C LEU A 23 19.34 18.17 -78.49
N SER A 24 19.90 19.27 -78.00
CA SER A 24 20.56 19.31 -76.70
C SER A 24 19.59 18.97 -75.58
N ASP A 25 18.39 19.56 -75.56
CA ASP A 25 17.36 19.30 -74.54
C ASP A 25 16.92 17.82 -74.53
N ILE A 26 16.66 17.24 -75.71
CA ILE A 26 16.27 15.81 -75.79
C ILE A 26 17.44 14.90 -75.44
N ASN A 27 18.67 15.21 -75.86
CA ASN A 27 19.85 14.45 -75.46
C ASN A 27 20.02 14.45 -73.94
N THR A 28 19.78 15.60 -73.30
CA THR A 28 19.77 15.75 -71.85
C THR A 28 18.66 14.92 -71.20
N LYS A 29 17.45 14.85 -71.77
CA LYS A 29 16.36 13.98 -71.30
C LYS A 29 16.68 12.50 -71.45
N ILE A 30 17.34 12.10 -72.55
CA ILE A 30 17.83 10.72 -72.75
C ILE A 30 18.90 10.38 -71.72
N ALA A 31 19.86 11.27 -71.50
CA ALA A 31 20.96 11.05 -70.57
C ALA A 31 20.49 11.00 -69.11
N SER A 32 19.50 11.80 -68.74
CA SER A 32 18.96 11.84 -67.37
C SER A 32 17.81 10.86 -67.11
N GLY A 33 17.13 10.38 -68.16
CA GLY A 33 15.92 9.57 -68.03
C GLY A 33 14.70 10.34 -67.50
N LEU A 34 14.77 11.68 -67.41
CA LEU A 34 13.74 12.54 -66.84
C LEU A 34 13.09 13.44 -67.90
N LYS A 35 11.79 13.70 -67.75
CA LYS A 35 11.01 14.64 -68.57
C LYS A 35 11.48 16.09 -68.40
N ILE A 36 11.88 16.45 -67.18
CA ILE A 36 12.39 17.76 -66.79
C ILE A 36 13.59 17.61 -65.83
N GLN A 37 14.46 18.62 -65.81
CA GLN A 37 15.57 18.78 -64.87
C GLN A 37 15.43 20.02 -64.00
N TYR A 38 14.75 21.05 -64.49
CA TYR A 38 14.61 22.34 -63.81
C TYR A 38 13.15 22.75 -63.73
N GLY A 39 12.75 23.41 -62.64
CA GLY A 39 11.36 23.81 -62.40
C GLY A 39 10.78 24.80 -63.41
N TYR A 40 11.62 25.51 -64.16
CA TYR A 40 11.16 26.40 -65.24
C TYR A 40 10.70 25.65 -66.50
N GLN A 41 11.02 24.36 -66.64
CA GLN A 41 10.68 23.56 -67.83
C GLN A 41 9.22 23.07 -67.79
N ASP A 42 8.76 22.65 -66.60
CA ASP A 42 7.35 22.37 -66.32
C ASP A 42 7.11 22.52 -64.80
N SER A 43 6.47 23.63 -64.42
CA SER A 43 6.23 23.93 -63.00
C SER A 43 5.23 22.96 -62.36
N SER A 44 4.30 22.37 -63.12
CA SER A 44 3.33 21.43 -62.60
C SER A 44 3.99 20.09 -62.25
N VAL A 45 4.73 19.52 -63.19
CA VAL A 45 5.48 18.26 -62.98
C VAL A 45 6.50 18.42 -61.85
N PHE A 46 7.19 19.57 -61.81
CA PHE A 46 8.17 19.88 -60.77
C PHE A 46 7.54 20.01 -59.38
N ASN A 47 6.45 20.76 -59.22
CA ASN A 47 5.76 20.89 -57.93
C ASN A 47 5.22 19.54 -57.44
N GLN A 48 4.67 18.73 -58.35
CA GLN A 48 4.22 17.39 -58.01
C GLN A 48 5.40 16.48 -57.61
N ASN A 49 6.55 16.57 -58.28
CA ASN A 49 7.76 15.84 -57.89
C ASN A 49 8.26 16.25 -56.51
N LEU A 50 8.31 17.56 -56.20
CA LEU A 50 8.70 18.05 -54.88
C LEU A 50 7.78 17.52 -53.78
N LYS A 51 6.46 17.48 -54.03
CA LYS A 51 5.49 16.92 -53.08
C LYS A 51 5.76 15.43 -52.84
N LEU A 52 5.97 14.65 -53.90
CA LEU A 52 6.26 13.22 -53.81
C LEU A 52 7.61 12.93 -53.14
N GLU A 53 8.63 13.76 -53.39
CA GLU A 53 9.93 13.69 -52.69
C GLU A 53 9.78 13.97 -51.21
N TYR A 54 8.98 14.98 -50.84
CA TYR A 54 8.69 15.26 -49.43
C TYR A 54 7.94 14.11 -48.76
N GLU A 55 6.96 13.51 -49.44
CA GLU A 55 6.24 12.31 -48.96
C GLU A 55 7.18 11.11 -48.81
N GLU A 56 8.06 10.86 -49.77
CA GLU A 56 9.08 9.79 -49.72
C GLU A 56 10.04 9.96 -48.53
N LEU A 57 10.58 11.17 -48.32
CA LEU A 57 11.45 11.49 -47.19
C LEU A 57 10.74 11.33 -45.84
N THR A 58 9.47 11.72 -45.77
CA THR A 58 8.66 11.58 -44.55
C THR A 58 8.40 10.10 -44.24
N LEU A 59 8.14 9.28 -45.26
CA LEU A 59 7.99 7.84 -45.11
C LEU A 59 9.30 7.18 -44.65
N ASP A 60 10.45 7.60 -45.19
CA ASP A 60 11.77 7.11 -44.76
C ASP A 60 12.04 7.41 -43.30
N GLN A 61 11.82 8.66 -42.87
CA GLN A 61 11.95 9.01 -41.46
C GLN A 61 11.01 8.17 -40.58
N GLY A 62 9.78 7.93 -41.02
CA GLY A 62 8.81 7.10 -40.33
C GLY A 62 9.24 5.63 -40.21
N ILE A 63 9.83 5.06 -41.26
CA ILE A 63 10.39 3.70 -41.27
C ILE A 63 11.57 3.60 -40.29
N ASP A 64 12.52 4.54 -40.34
CA ASP A 64 13.70 4.55 -39.46
C ASP A 64 13.33 4.71 -37.98
N ASN A 65 12.42 5.63 -37.69
CA ASN A 65 11.83 5.82 -36.35
C ASN A 65 11.14 4.55 -35.85
N SER A 66 10.35 3.91 -36.72
CA SER A 66 9.63 2.67 -36.38
C SER A 66 10.59 1.49 -36.17
N ASN A 67 11.65 1.37 -36.97
CA ASN A 67 12.69 0.35 -36.81
C ASN A 67 13.44 0.51 -35.48
N THR A 68 13.73 1.76 -35.10
CA THR A 68 14.39 2.08 -33.83
C THR A 68 13.49 1.71 -32.64
N ALA A 69 12.21 2.11 -32.69
CA ALA A 69 11.22 1.74 -31.67
C ALA A 69 10.99 0.23 -31.61
N TYR A 70 10.84 -0.45 -32.76
CA TYR A 70 10.70 -1.89 -32.85
C TYR A 70 11.91 -2.61 -32.22
N THR A 71 13.13 -2.18 -32.52
CA THR A 71 14.35 -2.73 -31.91
C THR A 71 14.34 -2.55 -30.38
N ARG A 72 13.86 -1.41 -29.87
CA ARG A 72 13.68 -1.22 -28.43
C ARG A 72 12.61 -2.14 -27.83
N THR A 73 11.49 -2.38 -28.51
CA THR A 73 10.49 -3.36 -28.05
C THR A 73 11.07 -4.77 -27.98
N LEU A 74 11.91 -5.17 -28.95
CA LEU A 74 12.59 -6.48 -28.93
C LEU A 74 13.60 -6.62 -27.78
N ASN A 75 14.32 -5.54 -27.46
CA ASN A 75 15.23 -5.55 -26.31
C ASN A 75 14.47 -5.63 -24.98
N THR A 76 13.35 -4.91 -24.89
CA THR A 76 12.43 -4.98 -23.73
C THR A 76 11.83 -6.37 -23.60
N ASP A 77 11.46 -7.01 -24.71
CA ASP A 77 10.88 -8.36 -24.74
C ASP A 77 11.85 -9.40 -24.18
N LYS A 78 13.13 -9.31 -24.57
CA LYS A 78 14.19 -10.18 -24.03
C LYS A 78 14.38 -10.00 -22.53
N ALA A 79 14.44 -8.75 -22.06
CA ALA A 79 14.58 -8.46 -20.63
C ALA A 79 13.36 -8.96 -19.83
N LEU A 80 12.15 -8.77 -20.33
CA LEU A 80 10.93 -9.28 -19.70
C LEU A 80 10.86 -10.81 -19.71
N SER A 81 11.33 -11.46 -20.78
CA SER A 81 11.40 -12.93 -20.84
C SER A 81 12.37 -13.49 -19.80
N GLU A 82 13.56 -12.89 -19.66
CA GLU A 82 14.54 -13.26 -18.62
C GLU A 82 13.97 -13.01 -17.21
N LEU A 83 13.20 -11.93 -17.04
CA LEU A 83 12.50 -11.63 -15.78
C LEU A 83 11.44 -12.70 -15.46
N SER A 84 10.63 -13.10 -16.44
CA SER A 84 9.63 -14.17 -16.29
C SER A 84 10.30 -15.52 -15.95
N GLU A 85 11.38 -15.89 -16.63
CA GLU A 85 12.15 -17.10 -16.30
C GLU A 85 12.70 -17.06 -14.87
N THR A 86 13.23 -15.91 -14.45
CA THR A 86 13.73 -15.71 -13.08
C THR A 86 12.59 -15.78 -12.06
N ALA A 87 11.42 -15.24 -12.38
CA ALA A 87 10.22 -15.33 -11.54
C ALA A 87 9.74 -16.77 -11.41
N LEU A 88 9.74 -17.55 -12.49
CA LEU A 88 9.42 -18.97 -12.45
C LEU A 88 10.39 -19.76 -11.55
N GLN A 89 11.68 -19.47 -11.62
CA GLN A 89 12.67 -20.07 -10.72
C GLN A 89 12.43 -19.69 -9.25
N PHE A 90 12.09 -18.43 -9.00
CA PHE A 90 11.74 -17.94 -7.67
C PHE A 90 10.51 -18.69 -7.12
N ASN A 91 9.44 -18.78 -7.91
CA ASN A 91 8.22 -19.49 -7.54
C ASN A 91 8.50 -20.97 -7.24
N THR A 92 9.34 -21.62 -8.05
CA THR A 92 9.74 -23.02 -7.84
C THR A 92 10.44 -23.21 -6.49
N LYS A 93 11.38 -22.31 -6.14
CA LYS A 93 12.06 -22.34 -4.84
C LYS A 93 11.13 -21.97 -3.68
N LEU A 94 10.18 -21.07 -3.89
CA LEU A 94 9.17 -20.73 -2.90
C LEU A 94 8.25 -21.92 -2.60
N ILE A 95 7.76 -22.60 -3.63
CA ILE A 95 6.97 -23.83 -3.50
C ILE A 95 7.81 -24.93 -2.82
N GLN A 96 9.10 -25.03 -3.12
CA GLN A 96 10.00 -25.94 -2.41
C GLN A 96 10.03 -25.61 -0.91
N ALA A 97 10.22 -24.34 -0.53
CA ALA A 97 10.19 -23.88 0.85
C ALA A 97 8.86 -24.18 1.57
N ALA A 98 7.79 -24.34 0.81
CA ALA A 98 6.42 -24.53 1.28
C ALA A 98 5.98 -26.00 1.39
N ASN A 99 6.73 -26.95 0.85
CA ASN A 99 6.30 -28.36 0.81
C ASN A 99 7.09 -29.25 1.78
N ASP A 100 8.36 -28.93 2.05
CA ASP A 100 9.22 -29.77 2.88
C ASP A 100 9.39 -29.22 4.29
N ILE A 101 9.55 -30.12 5.27
CA ILE A 101 10.00 -29.74 6.62
C ILE A 101 11.47 -29.34 6.51
N HIS A 102 11.73 -28.04 6.52
CA HIS A 102 13.08 -27.50 6.43
C HIS A 102 13.68 -27.19 7.81
N SER A 103 14.93 -27.61 8.02
CA SER A 103 15.73 -27.11 9.16
C SER A 103 15.98 -25.60 9.02
N PRO A 104 16.31 -24.88 10.11
CA PRO A 104 16.68 -23.47 10.04
C PRO A 104 17.84 -23.20 9.06
N THR A 105 18.83 -24.10 9.00
CA THR A 105 19.95 -24.01 8.04
C THR A 105 19.50 -24.20 6.59
N SER A 106 18.57 -25.12 6.33
CA SER A 106 17.99 -25.32 5.00
C SER A 106 17.17 -24.10 4.56
N ARG A 107 16.38 -23.51 5.47
CA ARG A 107 15.60 -22.31 5.18
C ARG A 107 16.47 -21.10 4.89
N GLU A 108 17.53 -20.90 5.67
CA GLU A 108 18.50 -19.83 5.42
C GLU A 108 19.21 -20.00 4.06
N ALA A 109 19.52 -21.24 3.65
CA ALA A 109 20.07 -21.49 2.32
C ALA A 109 19.07 -21.16 1.21
N ILE A 110 17.79 -21.56 1.35
CA ILE A 110 16.74 -21.22 0.38
C ILE A 110 16.50 -19.71 0.34
N ALA A 111 16.44 -19.03 1.49
CA ALA A 111 16.29 -17.59 1.58
C ALA A 111 17.43 -16.85 0.84
N ARG A 112 18.69 -17.31 1.00
CA ARG A 112 19.83 -16.76 0.23
C ARG A 112 19.70 -16.98 -1.26
N ASP A 113 19.22 -18.14 -1.69
CA ASP A 113 18.97 -18.38 -3.11
C ASP A 113 17.87 -17.45 -3.66
N LEU A 114 16.78 -17.24 -2.89
CA LEU A 114 15.71 -16.30 -3.24
C LEU A 114 16.23 -14.86 -3.29
N GLU A 115 17.10 -14.46 -2.37
CA GLU A 115 17.78 -13.16 -2.41
C GLU A 115 18.62 -12.99 -3.67
N LYS A 116 19.34 -14.04 -4.11
CA LYS A 116 20.10 -14.00 -5.37
C LYS A 116 19.21 -13.89 -6.59
N LEU A 117 18.05 -14.54 -6.59
CA LEU A 117 17.06 -14.37 -7.65
C LEU A 117 16.48 -12.95 -7.64
N LYS A 118 16.17 -12.38 -6.47
CA LYS A 118 15.76 -10.97 -6.35
C LYS A 118 16.83 -10.02 -6.88
N GLU A 119 18.09 -10.20 -6.49
CA GLU A 119 19.22 -9.42 -7.01
C GLU A 119 19.32 -9.54 -8.54
N HIS A 120 19.09 -10.73 -9.10
CA HIS A 120 19.07 -10.93 -10.55
C HIS A 120 17.90 -10.17 -11.22
N MET A 121 16.69 -10.24 -10.66
CA MET A 121 15.54 -9.44 -11.12
C MET A 121 15.84 -7.94 -11.10
N LEU A 122 16.48 -7.43 -10.03
CA LEU A 122 16.92 -6.03 -9.94
C LEU A 122 17.96 -5.66 -11.01
N ASN A 123 18.83 -6.59 -11.39
CA ASN A 123 19.79 -6.38 -12.47
C ASN A 123 19.10 -6.30 -13.84
N ILE A 124 18.10 -7.16 -14.08
CA ILE A 124 17.26 -7.12 -15.29
C ILE A 124 16.46 -5.81 -15.33
N ALA A 125 15.89 -5.38 -14.20
CA ALA A 125 15.19 -4.10 -14.08
C ALA A 125 16.09 -2.88 -14.38
N ASN A 126 17.41 -3.06 -14.28
CA ASN A 126 18.44 -2.06 -14.58
C ASN A 126 19.14 -2.30 -15.94
N THR A 127 18.59 -3.13 -16.84
CA THR A 127 19.19 -3.36 -18.16
C THR A 127 19.32 -2.07 -18.96
N SER A 128 20.52 -1.87 -19.56
CA SER A 128 20.85 -0.73 -20.40
C SER A 128 21.32 -1.18 -21.78
N ILE A 129 20.82 -0.51 -22.83
CA ILE A 129 21.23 -0.70 -24.23
C ILE A 129 21.74 0.64 -24.76
N GLY A 130 23.00 0.68 -25.22
CA GLY A 130 23.59 1.92 -25.74
C GLY A 130 23.69 3.06 -24.72
N GLY A 131 23.75 2.74 -23.42
CA GLY A 131 23.73 3.73 -22.33
C GLY A 131 22.36 4.34 -22.06
N GLU A 132 21.29 3.67 -22.48
CA GLU A 132 19.90 4.02 -22.19
C GLU A 132 19.21 2.87 -21.47
N PHE A 133 18.60 3.15 -20.32
CA PHE A 133 17.90 2.15 -19.52
C PHE A 133 16.50 1.89 -20.08
N LEU A 134 16.11 0.61 -20.15
CA LEU A 134 14.85 0.20 -20.76
C LEU A 134 13.63 0.63 -19.93
N PHE A 135 13.72 0.51 -18.61
CA PHE A 135 12.59 0.70 -17.67
C PHE A 135 12.61 2.06 -16.94
N ALA A 136 13.41 3.03 -17.38
CA ALA A 136 13.53 4.34 -16.72
C ALA A 136 12.43 5.35 -17.11
N GLY A 137 11.51 4.98 -18.00
CA GLY A 137 10.55 5.91 -18.61
C GLY A 137 11.26 6.89 -19.56
N SER A 138 10.93 8.18 -19.49
CA SER A 138 11.61 9.22 -20.27
C SER A 138 13.01 9.56 -19.73
N ASN A 139 13.30 9.20 -18.47
CA ASN A 139 14.60 9.42 -17.81
C ASN A 139 15.65 8.35 -18.16
N VAL A 140 15.81 8.02 -19.45
CA VAL A 140 16.64 6.91 -19.95
C VAL A 140 18.11 6.90 -19.52
N LYS A 141 18.65 8.01 -18.99
CA LYS A 141 20.04 8.10 -18.50
C LYS A 141 20.19 7.84 -17.00
N ILE A 142 19.08 7.74 -16.27
CA ILE A 142 19.07 7.48 -14.83
C ILE A 142 18.87 5.98 -14.62
N ARG A 143 19.70 5.39 -13.75
CA ARG A 143 19.54 3.99 -13.33
C ARG A 143 18.15 3.82 -12.66
N PRO A 144 17.26 2.97 -13.17
CA PRO A 144 15.88 2.86 -12.69
C PRO A 144 15.76 2.48 -11.22
N PHE A 145 16.54 1.51 -10.74
CA PHE A 145 16.42 0.98 -9.38
C PHE A 145 17.73 1.08 -8.60
N THR A 146 17.63 1.50 -7.35
CA THR A 146 18.72 1.40 -6.36
C THR A 146 18.88 -0.05 -5.88
N GLU A 147 19.95 -0.32 -5.12
CA GLU A 147 20.15 -1.63 -4.48
C GLU A 147 19.05 -1.98 -3.46
N SER A 148 18.38 -0.97 -2.90
CA SER A 148 17.25 -1.14 -1.98
C SER A 148 15.91 -1.33 -2.70
N GLY A 149 15.89 -1.41 -4.04
CA GLY A 149 14.66 -1.51 -4.83
C GLY A 149 13.87 -0.20 -4.95
N GLU A 150 14.46 0.95 -4.60
CA GLU A 150 13.81 2.25 -4.76
C GLU A 150 13.85 2.67 -6.24
N TYR A 151 12.68 3.02 -6.80
CA TYR A 151 12.56 3.48 -8.18
C TYR A 151 12.94 4.96 -8.32
N LYS A 152 13.82 5.26 -9.28
CA LYS A 152 14.32 6.60 -9.64
C LYS A 152 13.95 7.01 -11.07
N GLY A 153 13.23 6.16 -11.80
CA GLY A 153 12.67 6.49 -13.11
C GLY A 153 11.40 7.33 -13.00
N ASN A 154 10.69 7.47 -14.13
CA ASN A 154 9.37 8.09 -14.15
C ASN A 154 8.36 7.22 -14.92
N SER A 155 7.08 7.57 -14.83
CA SER A 155 5.97 6.88 -15.49
C SER A 155 5.72 7.36 -16.93
N ASP A 156 6.63 8.15 -17.51
CA ASP A 156 6.41 8.74 -18.83
C ASP A 156 6.62 7.69 -19.94
N ARG A 157 5.64 7.65 -20.86
CA ARG A 157 5.72 6.83 -22.06
C ARG A 157 6.54 7.53 -23.13
N LEU A 158 7.40 6.76 -23.80
CA LEU A 158 8.17 7.18 -24.94
C LEU A 158 7.39 6.82 -26.21
N GLU A 159 7.11 7.85 -27.01
CA GLU A 159 6.37 7.72 -28.25
C GLU A 159 7.26 8.03 -29.45
N THR A 160 6.96 7.41 -30.58
CA THR A 160 7.62 7.71 -31.85
C THR A 160 6.60 7.99 -32.94
N LEU A 161 6.96 8.88 -33.86
CA LEU A 161 6.13 9.22 -35.00
C LEU A 161 6.34 8.18 -36.11
N ILE A 162 5.28 7.41 -36.41
CA ILE A 162 5.32 6.37 -37.44
C ILE A 162 4.77 6.84 -38.79
N SER A 163 3.99 7.92 -38.82
CA SER A 163 3.44 8.57 -40.02
C SER A 163 2.93 9.96 -39.66
N SER A 164 2.57 10.79 -40.65
CA SER A 164 2.03 12.13 -40.43
C SER A 164 0.90 12.12 -39.40
N ASN A 165 1.17 12.65 -38.22
CA ASN A 165 0.24 12.80 -37.09
C ASN A 165 -0.18 11.49 -36.36
N ASN A 166 0.64 10.43 -36.39
CA ASN A 166 0.39 9.21 -35.61
C ASN A 166 1.58 8.86 -34.71
N LEU A 167 1.42 9.10 -33.40
CA LEU A 167 2.38 8.75 -32.35
C LEU A 167 2.04 7.38 -31.77
N MET A 168 3.05 6.55 -31.55
CA MET A 168 2.88 5.23 -30.93
C MET A 168 3.88 5.02 -29.79
N PRO A 169 3.42 4.51 -28.63
CA PRO A 169 4.31 4.17 -27.51
C PRO A 169 5.13 2.92 -27.82
N TYR A 170 6.37 2.87 -27.33
CA TYR A 170 7.29 1.75 -27.56
C TYR A 170 8.05 1.27 -26.31
N ASN A 171 7.79 1.83 -25.14
CA ASN A 171 8.42 1.40 -23.89
C ASN A 171 7.41 0.86 -22.88
N ILE A 172 7.89 -0.02 -22.02
CA ILE A 172 7.27 -0.35 -20.74
C ILE A 172 8.06 0.36 -19.65
N THR A 173 7.39 1.10 -18.77
CA THR A 173 8.07 1.81 -17.67
C THR A 173 8.28 0.89 -16.48
N GLY A 174 9.32 1.15 -15.68
CA GLY A 174 9.53 0.43 -14.42
C GLY A 174 8.42 0.69 -13.40
N GLN A 175 7.79 1.87 -13.45
CA GLN A 175 6.59 2.15 -12.65
C GLN A 175 5.45 1.20 -13.02
N GLU A 176 5.16 1.04 -14.32
CA GLU A 176 4.09 0.16 -14.81
C GLU A 176 4.38 -1.32 -14.54
N LEU A 177 5.65 -1.75 -14.62
CA LEU A 177 6.05 -3.14 -14.44
C LEU A 177 6.18 -3.59 -12.98
N PHE A 178 6.65 -2.72 -12.08
CA PHE A 178 6.95 -3.11 -10.69
C PHE A 178 5.99 -2.51 -9.65
N PHE A 179 5.29 -1.44 -10.03
CA PHE A 179 4.33 -0.71 -9.20
C PHE A 179 3.01 -0.44 -9.94
N GLY A 180 2.74 -1.26 -10.96
CA GLY A 180 1.55 -1.17 -11.78
C GLY A 180 0.29 -1.61 -11.04
N ARG A 181 -0.81 -1.62 -11.77
CA ARG A 181 -2.11 -2.05 -11.25
C ARG A 181 -2.77 -3.04 -12.20
N ASP A 182 -3.24 -4.14 -11.65
CA ASP A 182 -3.99 -5.16 -12.38
C ASP A 182 -5.49 -5.04 -12.08
N SER A 183 -6.27 -4.61 -13.08
CA SER A 183 -7.71 -4.35 -12.93
C SER A 183 -8.58 -5.61 -12.79
N ASP A 184 -8.01 -6.78 -13.06
CA ASP A 184 -8.64 -8.11 -12.98
C ASP A 184 -8.22 -8.90 -11.74
N SER A 185 -7.31 -8.35 -10.92
CA SER A 185 -6.95 -8.89 -9.62
C SER A 185 -7.91 -8.42 -8.52
N TYR A 186 -7.91 -9.10 -7.38
CA TYR A 186 -8.80 -8.85 -6.26
C TYR A 186 -7.99 -8.60 -4.99
N LYS A 187 -8.53 -7.80 -4.07
CA LYS A 187 -7.96 -7.73 -2.72
C LYS A 187 -8.44 -8.91 -1.86
N SER A 188 -7.51 -9.58 -1.20
CA SER A 188 -7.77 -10.61 -0.21
C SER A 188 -7.06 -10.30 1.10
N ILE A 189 -7.74 -10.51 2.22
CA ILE A 189 -7.21 -10.29 3.56
C ILE A 189 -7.45 -11.51 4.45
N THR A 190 -6.60 -11.71 5.46
CA THR A 190 -6.71 -12.81 6.42
C THR A 190 -6.46 -12.35 7.85
N THR A 191 -7.15 -12.97 8.80
CA THR A 191 -6.78 -12.92 10.21
C THR A 191 -5.47 -13.67 10.47
N ASN A 192 -4.75 -13.32 11.53
CA ASN A 192 -3.44 -13.90 11.85
C ASN A 192 -3.35 -14.47 13.27
N ILE A 193 -4.47 -14.98 13.77
CA ILE A 193 -4.52 -15.83 14.96
C ILE A 193 -5.21 -17.12 14.56
N ARG A 194 -4.48 -18.23 14.63
CA ARG A 194 -5.01 -19.56 14.31
C ARG A 194 -6.04 -19.96 15.37
N LYS A 195 -7.13 -20.59 14.93
CA LYS A 195 -8.20 -21.01 15.85
C LYS A 195 -8.32 -22.53 15.87
N PHE A 196 -8.26 -23.07 17.07
CA PHE A 196 -8.45 -24.49 17.34
C PHE A 196 -9.86 -24.75 17.82
N ASN A 197 -10.35 -25.96 17.55
CA ASN A 197 -11.57 -26.49 18.11
C ASN A 197 -11.34 -26.75 19.61
N GLN A 198 -11.89 -25.87 20.44
CA GLN A 198 -11.68 -25.85 21.89
C GLN A 198 -12.17 -27.14 22.56
N SER A 199 -13.22 -27.77 22.04
CA SER A 199 -13.73 -29.05 22.57
C SER A 199 -12.78 -30.23 22.34
N LYS A 200 -11.99 -30.20 21.26
CA LYS A 200 -10.96 -31.23 20.98
C LYS A 200 -9.64 -30.92 21.66
N LEU A 201 -9.34 -29.64 21.85
CA LEU A 201 -8.16 -29.20 22.57
C LEU A 201 -8.29 -29.43 24.08
N ASN A 202 -9.50 -29.29 24.64
CA ASN A 202 -9.78 -29.43 26.06
C ASN A 202 -10.93 -30.43 26.33
N PRO A 203 -10.77 -31.72 25.94
CA PRO A 203 -11.86 -32.70 26.00
C PRO A 203 -12.36 -32.96 27.43
N ASP A 204 -11.49 -32.83 28.43
CA ASP A 204 -11.82 -33.11 29.83
C ASP A 204 -12.83 -32.12 30.44
N ILE A 205 -12.77 -30.87 29.96
CA ILE A 205 -13.63 -29.77 30.40
C ILE A 205 -14.86 -29.65 29.49
N MET A 206 -14.64 -29.65 28.17
CA MET A 206 -15.65 -29.23 27.19
C MET A 206 -16.50 -30.37 26.62
N ASP A 207 -15.95 -31.58 26.51
CA ASP A 207 -16.59 -32.72 25.85
C ASP A 207 -17.17 -33.70 26.90
N ARG A 208 -18.45 -34.02 26.76
CA ARG A 208 -19.13 -34.93 27.70
C ARG A 208 -18.78 -36.40 27.49
N ILE A 209 -18.43 -36.77 26.26
CA ILE A 209 -18.30 -38.18 25.83
C ILE A 209 -16.83 -38.60 25.82
N ARG A 210 -15.94 -37.73 25.34
CA ARG A 210 -14.52 -38.02 25.10
C ARG A 210 -13.59 -37.60 26.25
N ARG A 211 -14.09 -37.65 27.48
CA ARG A 211 -13.30 -37.31 28.67
C ARG A 211 -12.16 -38.32 28.84
N GLY A 212 -10.95 -37.82 29.04
CA GLY A 212 -9.74 -38.60 29.20
C GLY A 212 -9.07 -38.99 27.88
N ASP A 213 -9.65 -38.56 26.75
CA ASP A 213 -8.93 -38.59 25.48
C ASP A 213 -7.79 -37.58 25.52
N ILE A 214 -6.74 -37.86 24.75
CA ILE A 214 -5.58 -36.98 24.68
C ILE A 214 -5.99 -35.69 23.95
N PRO A 215 -5.68 -34.49 24.47
CA PRO A 215 -5.85 -33.22 23.76
C PRO A 215 -5.33 -33.25 22.31
N GLU A 216 -6.15 -32.82 21.36
CA GLU A 216 -5.80 -32.77 19.94
C GLU A 216 -5.83 -31.33 19.39
N GLU A 217 -4.73 -30.89 18.79
CA GLU A 217 -4.65 -29.63 18.06
C GLU A 217 -5.36 -29.75 16.69
N VAL A 218 -6.68 -29.59 16.70
CA VAL A 218 -7.50 -29.60 15.48
C VAL A 218 -7.99 -28.20 15.18
N TYR A 219 -7.66 -27.69 14.00
CA TYR A 219 -8.15 -26.38 13.54
C TYR A 219 -9.67 -26.36 13.41
N ILE A 220 -10.26 -25.22 13.77
CA ILE A 220 -11.70 -24.98 13.69
C ILE A 220 -12.14 -24.93 12.21
N LYS A 221 -13.36 -25.41 11.95
CA LYS A 221 -13.97 -25.41 10.62
C LYS A 221 -15.28 -24.63 10.62
N GLU A 222 -15.71 -24.20 9.43
CA GLU A 222 -17.00 -23.51 9.24
C GLU A 222 -18.20 -24.31 9.77
N SER A 223 -18.11 -25.64 9.69
CA SER A 223 -19.13 -26.56 10.18
C SER A 223 -19.17 -26.70 11.70
N ASP A 224 -18.12 -26.31 12.42
CA ASP A 224 -18.04 -26.48 13.87
C ASP A 224 -18.96 -25.48 14.60
N THR A 225 -19.28 -25.75 15.86
CA THR A 225 -20.18 -24.87 16.64
C THR A 225 -19.44 -23.61 17.08
N LEU A 226 -20.17 -22.54 17.36
CA LEU A 226 -19.58 -21.32 17.90
C LEU A 226 -18.92 -21.56 19.28
N ARG A 227 -19.50 -22.48 20.07
CA ARG A 227 -18.92 -22.95 21.34
C ARG A 227 -17.54 -23.59 21.13
N ASP A 228 -17.35 -24.32 20.04
CA ASP A 228 -16.04 -24.91 19.70
C ASP A 228 -15.00 -23.86 19.27
N LEU A 229 -15.42 -22.71 18.74
CA LEU A 229 -14.52 -21.62 18.37
C LEU A 229 -14.09 -20.79 19.58
N ILE A 230 -15.04 -20.46 20.44
CA ILE A 230 -14.88 -19.47 21.51
C ILE A 230 -14.43 -20.12 22.82
N GLY A 231 -14.87 -21.35 23.09
CA GLY A 231 -14.57 -22.06 24.33
C GLY A 231 -15.52 -21.73 25.48
N ASP A 232 -15.42 -22.53 26.54
CA ASP A 232 -16.26 -22.46 27.74
C ASP A 232 -15.57 -23.13 28.93
N ASP A 233 -16.08 -22.92 30.15
CA ASP A 233 -15.48 -23.43 31.40
C ASP A 233 -16.05 -24.77 31.88
N ASP A 234 -17.04 -25.33 31.17
CA ASP A 234 -17.61 -26.62 31.50
C ASP A 234 -18.08 -27.42 30.28
N ARG A 235 -18.84 -28.50 30.54
CA ARG A 235 -19.38 -29.44 29.54
C ARG A 235 -20.89 -29.28 29.32
N ASP A 236 -21.55 -28.42 30.09
CA ASP A 236 -22.96 -28.13 29.91
C ASP A 236 -23.08 -27.19 28.70
N THR A 237 -23.80 -27.66 27.69
CA THR A 237 -24.00 -26.87 26.46
C THR A 237 -25.15 -25.90 26.61
N THR A 238 -25.90 -25.95 27.72
CA THR A 238 -27.17 -25.22 27.88
C THR A 238 -27.08 -23.98 28.76
N ASN A 239 -25.99 -23.82 29.52
CA ASN A 239 -25.76 -22.71 30.46
C ASN A 239 -24.86 -21.61 29.89
N ASN A 240 -24.40 -21.73 28.64
CA ASN A 240 -23.63 -20.68 28.00
C ASN A 240 -24.49 -19.44 27.69
N GLY A 241 -23.96 -18.28 28.06
CA GLY A 241 -24.55 -17.00 27.72
C GLY A 241 -24.38 -16.61 26.25
N LYS A 242 -24.53 -15.31 26.01
CA LYS A 242 -24.27 -14.70 24.70
C LYS A 242 -22.82 -14.31 24.57
N GLU A 243 -22.28 -14.48 23.37
CA GLU A 243 -21.01 -13.88 22.96
C GLU A 243 -21.29 -12.63 22.13
N PHE A 244 -20.65 -11.53 22.49
CA PHE A 244 -20.75 -10.23 21.81
C PHE A 244 -19.53 -10.02 20.92
N PHE A 245 -19.77 -9.63 19.68
CA PHE A 245 -18.76 -9.39 18.65
C PHE A 245 -18.69 -7.90 18.35
N TYR A 246 -17.47 -7.36 18.33
CA TYR A 246 -17.17 -5.97 18.03
C TYR A 246 -16.31 -5.93 16.77
N MET A 247 -16.89 -5.43 15.69
CA MET A 247 -16.30 -5.49 14.37
C MET A 247 -16.14 -4.10 13.77
N ARG A 248 -15.00 -3.89 13.09
CA ARG A 248 -14.65 -2.64 12.42
C ARG A 248 -13.92 -2.93 11.12
N GLY A 249 -13.97 -1.99 10.19
CA GLY A 249 -13.25 -2.12 8.94
C GLY A 249 -13.73 -1.15 7.87
N VAL A 250 -13.41 -1.49 6.62
CA VAL A 250 -13.75 -0.71 5.43
C VAL A 250 -14.44 -1.64 4.44
N ARG A 251 -15.58 -1.20 3.92
CA ARG A 251 -16.36 -1.94 2.92
C ARG A 251 -15.74 -1.81 1.52
N PRO A 252 -16.11 -2.68 0.56
CA PRO A 252 -15.72 -2.52 -0.85
C PRO A 252 -16.08 -1.16 -1.48
N ASP A 253 -17.07 -0.46 -0.94
CA ASP A 253 -17.46 0.89 -1.40
C ASP A 253 -16.61 2.04 -0.82
N GLY A 254 -15.57 1.70 -0.05
CA GLY A 254 -14.65 2.63 0.60
C GLY A 254 -15.16 3.24 1.90
N THR A 255 -16.38 2.95 2.34
CA THR A 255 -16.89 3.49 3.61
C THR A 255 -16.40 2.66 4.80
N SER A 256 -15.92 3.34 5.85
CA SER A 256 -15.63 2.67 7.12
C SER A 256 -16.92 2.35 7.88
N PHE A 257 -16.90 1.28 8.65
CA PHE A 257 -18.04 0.83 9.43
C PHE A 257 -17.64 0.27 10.79
N LYS A 258 -18.58 0.34 11.73
CA LYS A 258 -18.55 -0.33 13.03
C LYS A 258 -19.81 -1.16 13.19
N SER A 259 -19.70 -2.32 13.81
CA SER A 259 -20.83 -3.21 14.07
C SER A 259 -20.64 -3.93 15.39
N LYS A 260 -21.75 -4.05 16.13
CA LYS A 260 -21.87 -4.85 17.35
C LYS A 260 -23.04 -5.81 17.19
N PHE A 261 -22.81 -7.09 17.42
CA PHE A 261 -23.85 -8.12 17.37
C PHE A 261 -23.53 -9.24 18.35
N SER A 262 -24.51 -10.08 18.65
CA SER A 262 -24.33 -11.20 19.56
C SER A 262 -24.94 -12.49 19.03
N PHE A 263 -24.39 -13.60 19.51
CA PHE A 263 -24.88 -14.94 19.24
C PHE A 263 -25.06 -15.69 20.57
N ASP A 264 -26.08 -16.54 20.61
CA ASP A 264 -26.22 -17.54 21.68
C ASP A 264 -25.18 -18.64 21.43
N VAL A 265 -24.29 -18.85 22.40
CA VAL A 265 -23.26 -19.90 22.34
C VAL A 265 -23.85 -21.24 22.79
N GLY A 266 -24.79 -21.19 23.73
CA GLY A 266 -25.44 -22.37 24.29
C GLY A 266 -26.50 -22.97 23.37
N TYR A 267 -26.66 -24.28 23.46
CA TYR A 267 -27.64 -25.04 22.71
C TYR A 267 -28.12 -26.28 23.47
N ASN A 268 -29.40 -26.61 23.29
CA ASN A 268 -29.99 -27.87 23.79
C ASN A 268 -29.77 -29.04 22.83
N ASN A 269 -29.64 -28.75 21.53
CA ASN A 269 -29.44 -29.73 20.47
C ASN A 269 -28.42 -29.17 19.48
N GLU A 270 -27.32 -29.88 19.30
CA GLU A 270 -26.20 -29.49 18.43
C GLU A 270 -26.63 -29.17 16.99
N LYS A 271 -27.71 -29.80 16.48
CA LYS A 271 -28.24 -29.50 15.14
C LYS A 271 -28.75 -28.07 14.99
N ASN A 272 -29.17 -27.45 16.08
CA ASN A 272 -29.68 -26.08 16.12
C ASN A 272 -28.66 -25.10 16.72
N ALA A 273 -27.45 -25.56 17.04
CA ALA A 273 -26.41 -24.71 17.58
C ALA A 273 -25.96 -23.69 16.53
N THR A 274 -25.66 -22.47 16.98
CA THR A 274 -24.97 -21.47 16.16
C THR A 274 -23.63 -22.03 15.71
N ARG A 275 -23.32 -21.93 14.43
CA ARG A 275 -22.07 -22.42 13.83
C ARG A 275 -21.14 -21.29 13.47
N VAL A 276 -19.88 -21.63 13.24
CA VAL A 276 -18.89 -20.69 12.69
C VAL A 276 -19.38 -20.13 11.35
N GLN A 277 -20.04 -20.94 10.51
CA GLN A 277 -20.68 -20.49 9.28
C GLN A 277 -21.65 -19.31 9.50
N ASP A 278 -22.44 -19.30 10.58
CA ASP A 278 -23.39 -18.23 10.86
C ASP A 278 -22.66 -16.91 11.18
N LEU A 279 -21.51 -16.99 11.86
CA LEU A 279 -20.62 -15.85 12.10
C LEU A 279 -20.04 -15.32 10.77
N LEU A 280 -19.53 -16.20 9.90
CA LEU A 280 -18.97 -15.81 8.60
C LEU A 280 -20.02 -15.16 7.70
N GLU A 281 -21.25 -15.70 7.68
CA GLU A 281 -22.37 -15.08 6.97
C GLU A 281 -22.74 -13.71 7.53
N LYS A 282 -22.74 -13.56 8.86
CA LYS A 282 -23.00 -12.28 9.51
C LYS A 282 -21.93 -11.26 9.16
N ILE A 283 -20.65 -11.64 9.21
CA ILE A 283 -19.52 -10.80 8.75
C ILE A 283 -19.76 -10.38 7.29
N GLY A 284 -20.06 -11.31 6.40
CA GLY A 284 -20.35 -11.00 4.99
C GLY A 284 -21.50 -10.01 4.81
N ARG A 285 -22.59 -10.14 5.57
CA ARG A 285 -23.72 -9.17 5.55
C ARG A 285 -23.29 -7.79 6.02
N GLU A 286 -22.46 -7.73 7.05
CA GLU A 286 -21.88 -6.48 7.52
C GLU A 286 -20.87 -5.87 6.56
N PHE A 287 -20.36 -6.59 5.55
CA PHE A 287 -19.61 -6.00 4.43
C PHE A 287 -20.52 -5.55 3.27
N GLY A 288 -21.79 -5.99 3.26
CA GLY A 288 -22.79 -5.64 2.23
C GLY A 288 -23.38 -6.82 1.47
N ASN A 289 -23.05 -8.07 1.84
CA ASN A 289 -23.67 -9.24 1.21
C ASN A 289 -25.18 -9.27 1.46
N THR A 290 -25.92 -9.66 0.43
CA THR A 290 -27.36 -9.89 0.48
C THR A 290 -27.67 -11.31 0.01
N THR A 291 -28.92 -11.74 0.14
CA THR A 291 -29.34 -13.07 -0.34
C THR A 291 -29.22 -13.26 -1.86
N LYS A 292 -29.07 -12.16 -2.62
CA LYS A 292 -29.00 -12.18 -4.09
C LYS A 292 -27.64 -11.77 -4.64
N ASN A 293 -26.90 -10.94 -3.92
CA ASN A 293 -25.64 -10.38 -4.38
C ASN A 293 -24.57 -10.50 -3.28
N LYS A 294 -23.41 -11.07 -3.64
CA LYS A 294 -22.22 -11.09 -2.79
C LYS A 294 -21.24 -10.04 -3.30
N VAL A 295 -20.80 -9.15 -2.42
CA VAL A 295 -19.75 -8.15 -2.68
C VAL A 295 -18.39 -8.61 -2.13
N VAL A 296 -18.42 -9.48 -1.12
CA VAL A 296 -17.24 -10.16 -0.58
C VAL A 296 -17.51 -11.65 -0.45
N ASP A 297 -16.44 -12.44 -0.53
CA ASP A 297 -16.45 -13.83 -0.10
C ASP A 297 -15.77 -13.92 1.27
N VAL A 298 -16.42 -14.57 2.23
CA VAL A 298 -15.92 -14.74 3.60
C VAL A 298 -15.89 -16.22 3.88
N SER A 299 -14.72 -16.75 4.16
CA SER A 299 -14.49 -18.17 4.39
C SER A 299 -13.48 -18.40 5.51
N MET A 300 -13.38 -19.64 5.95
CA MET A 300 -12.33 -20.07 6.87
C MET A 300 -11.32 -20.97 6.18
N ASN A 301 -10.04 -20.69 6.37
CA ASN A 301 -8.98 -21.51 5.81
C ASN A 301 -8.72 -22.77 6.66
N TYR A 302 -7.81 -23.62 6.19
CA TYR A 302 -7.48 -24.89 6.87
C TYR A 302 -6.85 -24.74 8.27
N TRP A 303 -6.42 -23.53 8.65
CA TRP A 303 -5.80 -23.20 9.94
C TRP A 303 -6.77 -22.48 10.90
N GLY A 304 -8.04 -22.36 10.52
CA GLY A 304 -9.04 -21.69 11.35
C GLY A 304 -8.96 -20.17 11.29
N GLU A 305 -8.26 -19.60 10.31
CA GLU A 305 -8.20 -18.16 10.07
C GLU A 305 -9.35 -17.74 9.15
N ILE A 306 -9.92 -16.56 9.39
CA ILE A 306 -10.95 -15.97 8.56
C ILE A 306 -10.28 -15.25 7.39
N GLU A 307 -10.64 -15.63 6.16
CA GLU A 307 -10.21 -15.02 4.92
C GLU A 307 -11.39 -14.27 4.28
N ILE A 308 -11.13 -13.03 3.84
CA ILE A 308 -12.12 -12.18 3.17
C ILE A 308 -11.56 -11.73 1.83
N LYS A 309 -12.29 -12.00 0.75
CA LYS A 309 -11.93 -11.62 -0.61
C LYS A 309 -12.94 -10.63 -1.18
N ASN A 310 -12.46 -9.51 -1.70
CA ASN A 310 -13.29 -8.59 -2.47
C ASN A 310 -13.69 -9.26 -3.79
N LEU A 311 -14.96 -9.17 -4.19
CA LEU A 311 -15.47 -9.71 -5.44
C LEU A 311 -15.57 -8.67 -6.56
N ASP A 312 -15.25 -7.41 -6.28
CA ASP A 312 -15.13 -6.34 -7.26
C ASP A 312 -13.69 -6.29 -7.81
N PRO A 313 -13.47 -6.66 -9.10
CA PRO A 313 -12.13 -6.74 -9.67
C PRO A 313 -11.50 -5.36 -9.78
N GLY A 314 -10.21 -5.28 -9.47
CA GLY A 314 -9.46 -4.04 -9.49
C GLY A 314 -9.85 -3.08 -8.36
N ASN A 315 -10.58 -3.53 -7.34
CA ASN A 315 -10.93 -2.73 -6.17
C ASN A 315 -10.07 -3.14 -4.95
N ALA A 316 -9.32 -2.20 -4.40
CA ALA A 316 -8.42 -2.41 -3.26
C ALA A 316 -9.03 -2.02 -1.89
N ASN A 317 -10.31 -1.65 -1.84
CA ASN A 317 -11.00 -1.32 -0.59
C ASN A 317 -11.52 -2.60 0.06
N ILE A 318 -10.88 -3.03 1.14
CA ILE A 318 -11.45 -3.85 2.21
C ILE A 318 -10.50 -3.75 3.41
N ASP A 319 -11.07 -3.72 4.60
CA ASP A 319 -10.35 -3.81 5.87
C ASP A 319 -11.19 -4.54 6.91
N PHE A 320 -10.55 -5.22 7.87
CA PHE A 320 -11.23 -6.08 8.84
C PHE A 320 -10.48 -6.17 10.18
N HIS A 321 -11.20 -5.91 11.26
CA HIS A 321 -10.78 -6.18 12.63
C HIS A 321 -11.96 -6.73 13.44
N LEU A 322 -11.73 -7.78 14.23
CA LEU A 322 -12.75 -8.45 15.03
C LEU A 322 -12.21 -8.87 16.39
N ILE A 323 -12.97 -8.55 17.43
CA ILE A 323 -12.83 -9.15 18.75
C ILE A 323 -14.20 -9.64 19.22
N SER A 324 -14.21 -10.62 20.11
CA SER A 324 -15.42 -11.04 20.80
C SER A 324 -15.23 -11.13 22.31
N SER A 325 -16.30 -11.01 23.07
CA SER A 325 -16.29 -11.14 24.52
C SER A 325 -17.60 -11.72 25.06
N ASN A 326 -17.50 -12.34 26.23
CA ASN A 326 -18.67 -12.77 27.00
C ASN A 326 -19.39 -11.59 27.69
N ALA A 327 -18.83 -10.38 27.66
CA ALA A 327 -19.43 -9.18 28.24
C ALA A 327 -19.96 -8.21 27.17
N ASP A 328 -21.09 -7.58 27.49
CA ASP A 328 -21.72 -6.53 26.70
C ASP A 328 -21.26 -5.15 27.19
N VAL A 329 -20.46 -4.46 26.39
CA VAL A 329 -19.92 -3.13 26.73
C VAL A 329 -20.22 -2.12 25.64
N GLU A 330 -20.37 -0.86 26.03
CA GLU A 330 -20.46 0.26 25.08
C GLU A 330 -19.09 0.71 24.60
N ASN A 331 -18.05 0.55 25.41
CA ASN A 331 -16.67 0.85 25.03
C ASN A 331 -15.79 -0.39 25.25
N VAL A 332 -15.04 -0.80 24.23
CA VAL A 332 -14.21 -2.01 24.33
C VAL A 332 -13.10 -1.89 25.38
N ASP A 333 -12.66 -0.67 25.73
CA ASP A 333 -11.66 -0.43 26.77
C ASP A 333 -12.14 -0.91 28.15
N ASP A 334 -13.45 -1.09 28.35
CA ASP A 334 -14.01 -1.56 29.63
C ASP A 334 -13.93 -3.08 29.79
N LEU A 335 -13.70 -3.85 28.72
CA LEU A 335 -13.58 -5.31 28.78
C LEU A 335 -12.48 -5.76 29.74
N GLN A 336 -11.31 -5.13 29.66
CA GLN A 336 -10.17 -5.45 30.52
C GLN A 336 -10.36 -4.97 31.97
N LYS A 337 -11.14 -3.91 32.19
CA LYS A 337 -11.45 -3.39 33.53
C LYS A 337 -12.42 -4.30 34.28
N MET A 338 -13.27 -5.03 33.55
CA MET A 338 -14.28 -5.94 34.09
C MET A 338 -13.78 -7.40 34.18
N GLY A 339 -12.53 -7.68 33.80
CA GLY A 339 -12.01 -9.04 33.73
C GLY A 339 -12.79 -9.91 32.72
N ALA A 340 -13.36 -9.28 31.69
CA ALA A 340 -14.11 -10.00 30.67
C ALA A 340 -13.16 -10.80 29.78
N ARG A 341 -13.59 -11.99 29.36
CA ARG A 341 -12.83 -12.83 28.44
C ARG A 341 -12.90 -12.20 27.06
N VAL A 342 -11.75 -12.03 26.41
CA VAL A 342 -11.65 -11.48 25.05
C VAL A 342 -11.07 -12.53 24.12
N THR A 343 -11.76 -12.80 23.01
CA THR A 343 -11.23 -13.61 21.91
C THR A 343 -10.83 -12.69 20.77
N SER A 344 -9.53 -12.62 20.49
CA SER A 344 -9.00 -11.85 19.37
C SER A 344 -8.79 -12.70 18.13
N PHE A 345 -8.93 -12.10 16.96
CA PHE A 345 -8.65 -12.74 15.67
C PHE A 345 -7.44 -12.15 14.96
N GLN A 346 -7.03 -10.93 15.35
CA GLN A 346 -5.87 -10.24 14.80
C GLN A 346 -4.85 -9.92 15.89
N LYS A 347 -3.58 -9.86 15.51
CA LYS A 347 -2.50 -9.37 16.35
C LYS A 347 -1.44 -8.62 15.56
N SER A 348 -0.79 -7.66 16.20
CA SER A 348 0.26 -6.86 15.57
C SER A 348 1.38 -6.53 16.54
N PRO A 349 2.62 -6.32 16.06
CA PRO A 349 3.76 -5.95 16.88
C PRO A 349 3.80 -4.42 17.17
N PHE A 350 2.70 -3.73 16.91
CA PHE A 350 2.63 -2.28 17.08
C PHE A 350 2.41 -1.95 18.54
N LEU A 351 3.11 -0.90 18.99
CA LEU A 351 3.03 -0.47 20.38
C LEU A 351 1.74 0.32 20.60
N GLY A 352 0.93 -0.12 21.55
CA GLY A 352 -0.25 0.62 22.01
C GLY A 352 0.10 1.80 22.93
N SER A 353 -0.83 2.74 23.07
CA SER A 353 -0.71 3.83 24.06
C SER A 353 -1.06 3.34 25.46
N TYR A 354 -0.63 4.07 26.49
CA TYR A 354 -1.01 3.80 27.88
C TYR A 354 -2.39 4.37 28.13
N THR A 355 -3.42 3.55 27.95
CA THR A 355 -4.84 3.97 28.02
C THR A 355 -5.54 3.50 29.29
N GLN A 356 -5.00 2.47 29.95
CA GLN A 356 -5.62 1.83 31.11
C GLN A 356 -4.93 2.28 32.40
N SER A 357 -5.74 2.54 33.43
CA SER A 357 -5.28 2.73 34.81
C SER A 357 -5.56 1.51 35.69
N HIS A 358 -6.48 0.64 35.27
CA HIS A 358 -6.97 -0.51 36.02
C HIS A 358 -7.09 -1.74 35.12
N LEU A 359 -6.71 -2.91 35.64
CA LEU A 359 -6.93 -4.22 35.02
C LEU A 359 -7.50 -5.20 36.05
N GLU A 360 -8.45 -6.02 35.63
CA GLU A 360 -8.94 -7.15 36.41
C GLU A 360 -8.51 -8.48 35.76
N SER A 361 -8.05 -9.44 36.57
CA SER A 361 -7.57 -10.72 36.07
C SER A 361 -8.70 -11.55 35.46
N VAL A 362 -8.44 -12.18 34.32
CA VAL A 362 -9.33 -13.13 33.67
C VAL A 362 -8.95 -14.55 34.11
N ARG A 363 -9.95 -15.34 34.52
CA ARG A 363 -9.74 -16.75 34.85
C ARG A 363 -9.63 -17.59 33.58
N ASP A 364 -8.75 -18.58 33.60
CA ASP A 364 -8.69 -19.58 32.53
C ASP A 364 -9.89 -20.52 32.60
N ASN A 365 -10.58 -20.71 31.48
CA ASN A 365 -11.76 -21.56 31.39
C ASN A 365 -11.42 -23.05 31.55
N TYR A 366 -10.21 -23.47 31.22
CA TYR A 366 -9.82 -24.89 31.17
C TYR A 366 -9.00 -25.32 32.39
N ASP A 367 -8.36 -24.38 33.08
CA ASP A 367 -7.68 -24.61 34.37
C ASP A 367 -8.06 -23.53 35.38
N HIS A 368 -9.03 -23.83 36.27
CA HIS A 368 -9.55 -22.85 37.22
C HIS A 368 -8.52 -22.37 38.26
N ARG A 369 -7.34 -22.99 38.33
CA ARG A 369 -6.22 -22.48 39.15
C ARG A 369 -5.64 -21.20 38.58
N ILE A 370 -5.75 -20.99 37.28
CA ILE A 370 -5.01 -19.99 36.54
C ILE A 370 -5.85 -18.71 36.43
N SER A 371 -5.23 -17.58 36.74
CA SER A 371 -5.77 -16.24 36.51
C SER A 371 -4.69 -15.34 35.93
N THR A 372 -4.99 -14.66 34.83
CA THR A 372 -4.03 -13.88 34.05
C THR A 372 -4.48 -12.44 33.97
N LEU A 373 -3.56 -11.48 34.16
CA LEU A 373 -3.85 -10.08 33.88
C LEU A 373 -3.92 -9.87 32.36
N PRO A 374 -5.01 -9.32 31.81
CA PRO A 374 -5.29 -9.32 30.36
C PRO A 374 -4.50 -8.24 29.61
N SER A 375 -3.18 -8.19 29.79
CA SER A 375 -2.27 -7.26 29.12
C SER A 375 -0.87 -7.86 29.01
N THR A 376 -0.28 -7.74 27.82
CA THR A 376 1.12 -8.06 27.60
C THR A 376 2.01 -6.89 28.00
N PHE A 377 2.83 -7.05 29.04
CA PHE A 377 3.79 -6.05 29.49
C PHE A 377 5.03 -6.05 28.58
N LEU A 378 5.21 -4.95 27.85
CA LEU A 378 6.32 -4.74 26.93
C LEU A 378 7.28 -3.69 27.50
N THR A 379 8.57 -3.87 27.25
CA THR A 379 9.60 -2.87 27.59
C THR A 379 9.55 -1.67 26.64
N LYS A 380 10.29 -0.60 27.00
CA LYS A 380 10.53 0.56 26.13
C LYS A 380 11.11 0.20 24.75
N ASP A 381 11.86 -0.91 24.67
CA ASP A 381 12.47 -1.41 23.43
C ASP A 381 11.55 -2.37 22.66
N ASN A 382 10.26 -2.42 23.01
CA ASN A 382 9.25 -3.28 22.38
C ASN A 382 9.57 -4.79 22.51
N ALA A 383 10.09 -5.20 23.68
CA ALA A 383 10.35 -6.60 24.00
C ALA A 383 9.46 -7.08 25.16
N PRO A 384 9.03 -8.36 25.19
CA PRO A 384 8.25 -8.89 26.30
C PRO A 384 9.00 -8.83 27.63
N ALA A 385 8.30 -8.44 28.69
CA ALA A 385 8.86 -8.45 30.02
C ALA A 385 9.17 -9.87 30.49
N THR A 386 10.26 -10.00 31.25
CA THR A 386 10.76 -11.24 31.84
C THR A 386 10.92 -11.05 33.34
N LEU A 387 11.22 -12.12 34.08
CA LEU A 387 11.46 -12.08 35.53
C LEU A 387 12.56 -11.08 35.95
N THR A 388 13.53 -10.82 35.06
CA THR A 388 14.66 -9.91 35.30
C THR A 388 14.43 -8.50 34.79
N THR A 389 13.33 -8.25 34.07
CA THR A 389 13.00 -6.93 33.56
C THR A 389 12.72 -5.98 34.72
N LYS A 390 13.25 -4.76 34.65
CA LYS A 390 12.99 -3.70 35.63
C LYS A 390 11.57 -3.18 35.46
N ILE A 391 10.85 -2.96 36.56
CA ILE A 391 9.47 -2.43 36.52
C ILE A 391 9.43 -1.06 35.83
N ARG A 392 10.46 -0.23 36.04
CA ARG A 392 10.62 1.10 35.42
C ARG A 392 10.72 1.07 33.88
N ASP A 393 11.00 -0.08 33.28
CA ASP A 393 11.08 -0.23 31.82
C ASP A 393 9.74 -0.64 31.19
N ILE A 394 8.75 -1.00 32.01
CA ILE A 394 7.41 -1.43 31.60
C ILE A 394 6.41 -0.28 31.69
N PHE A 395 6.48 0.51 32.76
CA PHE A 395 5.54 1.60 33.05
C PHE A 395 6.10 2.98 32.66
N PRO A 396 5.23 3.98 32.37
CA PRO A 396 5.69 5.32 32.05
C PRO A 396 6.38 5.99 33.26
N PRO A 397 7.29 6.96 33.02
CA PRO A 397 8.08 7.58 34.10
C PRO A 397 7.24 8.27 35.18
N GLU A 398 6.03 8.70 34.85
CA GLU A 398 5.12 9.39 35.77
C GLU A 398 4.51 8.45 36.83
N ILE A 399 4.45 7.14 36.56
CA ILE A 399 3.87 6.16 37.49
C ILE A 399 4.90 5.86 38.58
N ASP A 400 4.50 6.09 39.83
CA ASP A 400 5.36 5.91 41.00
C ASP A 400 4.92 4.75 41.89
N SER A 401 3.68 4.28 41.75
CA SER A 401 3.13 3.22 42.60
C SER A 401 2.12 2.34 41.87
N LEU A 402 2.12 1.06 42.26
CA LEU A 402 1.21 0.01 41.81
C LEU A 402 0.41 -0.48 43.00
N VAL A 403 -0.90 -0.64 42.81
CA VAL A 403 -1.80 -1.19 43.83
C VAL A 403 -2.42 -2.47 43.30
N PHE A 404 -2.24 -3.56 44.05
CA PHE A 404 -2.88 -4.84 43.79
C PHE A 404 -3.98 -5.09 44.82
N ALA A 405 -5.21 -5.30 44.37
CA ALA A 405 -6.32 -5.74 45.21
C ALA A 405 -6.91 -7.03 44.65
N GLY A 406 -7.86 -7.64 45.36
CA GLY A 406 -8.50 -8.88 44.93
C GLY A 406 -8.90 -9.75 46.11
N THR A 407 -8.96 -11.06 45.89
CA THR A 407 -9.40 -12.05 46.87
C THR A 407 -8.29 -13.07 47.15
N ARG A 408 -8.35 -13.72 48.31
CA ARG A 408 -7.33 -14.70 48.70
C ARG A 408 -7.43 -15.98 47.88
N PRO A 409 -6.29 -16.68 47.66
CA PRO A 409 -6.30 -18.05 47.18
C PRO A 409 -7.10 -18.97 48.09
N ASN A 410 -7.54 -20.11 47.57
CA ASN A 410 -8.25 -21.10 48.35
C ASN A 410 -7.44 -21.54 49.57
N THR A 411 -8.14 -21.90 50.64
CA THR A 411 -7.53 -22.50 51.83
C THR A 411 -6.85 -23.83 51.49
N ASN A 412 -5.95 -24.34 52.33
CA ASN A 412 -5.29 -25.65 52.11
C ASN A 412 -6.30 -26.82 51.99
N ASP A 413 -7.52 -26.64 52.51
CA ASP A 413 -8.63 -27.58 52.36
C ASP A 413 -9.42 -27.38 51.04
N GLY A 414 -8.89 -26.60 50.10
CA GLY A 414 -9.42 -26.34 48.77
C GLY A 414 -10.76 -25.62 48.73
N LYS A 415 -11.16 -24.99 49.85
CA LYS A 415 -12.35 -24.12 49.92
C LYS A 415 -11.96 -22.68 49.65
N VAL A 416 -12.85 -21.94 49.00
CA VAL A 416 -12.76 -20.49 48.80
C VAL A 416 -12.52 -19.78 50.14
N ASP A 417 -11.48 -18.95 50.19
CA ASP A 417 -11.20 -18.10 51.33
C ASP A 417 -11.90 -16.74 51.14
N SER A 418 -12.99 -16.54 51.86
CA SER A 418 -13.77 -15.29 51.82
C SER A 418 -13.25 -14.21 52.79
N THR A 419 -12.09 -14.40 53.43
CA THR A 419 -11.55 -13.40 54.34
C THR A 419 -11.05 -12.18 53.55
N PRO A 420 -11.49 -10.95 53.91
CA PRO A 420 -11.02 -9.74 53.24
C PRO A 420 -9.50 -9.60 53.34
N ILE A 421 -8.88 -9.12 52.27
CA ILE A 421 -7.46 -8.80 52.20
C ILE A 421 -7.31 -7.30 51.93
N GLU A 422 -6.38 -6.65 52.62
CA GLU A 422 -6.04 -5.25 52.35
C GLU A 422 -5.28 -5.14 51.03
N ASN A 423 -5.37 -3.99 50.37
CA ASN A 423 -4.68 -3.76 49.11
C ASN A 423 -3.16 -3.75 49.32
N LEU A 424 -2.42 -4.41 48.43
CA LEU A 424 -0.96 -4.36 48.39
C LEU A 424 -0.51 -3.15 47.59
N GLN A 425 0.06 -2.15 48.26
CA GLN A 425 0.68 -1.01 47.60
C GLN A 425 2.18 -1.22 47.46
N ILE A 426 2.69 -1.04 46.25
CA ILE A 426 4.10 -1.19 45.89
C ILE A 426 4.58 0.11 45.26
N SER A 427 5.59 0.74 45.87
CA SER A 427 6.29 1.87 45.25
C SER A 427 7.31 1.35 44.23
N ILE A 428 7.33 1.94 43.03
CA ILE A 428 8.25 1.56 41.97
C ILE A 428 9.64 2.14 42.27
N ASP A 429 10.58 1.26 42.58
CA ASP A 429 12.02 1.55 42.67
C ASP A 429 12.71 1.30 41.32
N ASP A 430 13.79 2.01 41.02
CA ASP A 430 14.56 1.90 39.77
C ASP A 430 15.29 0.56 39.64
N ASP A 431 15.49 -0.16 40.74
CA ASP A 431 16.13 -1.48 40.76
C ASP A 431 15.15 -2.64 40.95
N MET A 432 13.85 -2.37 41.18
CA MET A 432 12.85 -3.41 41.36
C MET A 432 12.62 -4.20 40.07
N GLN A 433 12.69 -5.53 40.15
CA GLN A 433 12.42 -6.43 39.03
C GLN A 433 11.04 -7.08 39.13
N VAL A 434 10.53 -7.61 38.01
CA VAL A 434 9.27 -8.38 37.98
C VAL A 434 9.27 -9.55 38.96
N ARG A 435 10.40 -10.23 39.16
CA ARG A 435 10.51 -11.29 40.18
C ARG A 435 10.24 -10.79 41.60
N ASP A 436 10.71 -9.60 41.94
CA ASP A 436 10.49 -9.01 43.27
C ASP A 436 9.02 -8.64 43.44
N LEU A 437 8.39 -8.14 42.37
CA LEU A 437 6.96 -7.88 42.30
C LEU A 437 6.14 -9.16 42.55
N LEU A 438 6.39 -10.22 41.78
CA LEU A 438 5.70 -11.50 41.92
C LEU A 438 5.86 -12.09 43.33
N LYS A 439 7.07 -12.01 43.89
CA LYS A 439 7.34 -12.46 45.27
C LYS A 439 6.56 -11.66 46.31
N ALA A 440 6.46 -10.34 46.14
CA ALA A 440 5.68 -9.48 47.04
C ALA A 440 4.18 -9.83 46.98
N ILE A 441 3.64 -10.07 45.78
CA ILE A 441 2.25 -10.49 45.58
C ILE A 441 2.00 -11.85 46.25
N SER A 442 2.80 -12.88 45.95
CA SER A 442 2.66 -14.21 46.56
C SER A 442 2.75 -14.17 48.08
N LEU A 443 3.64 -13.34 48.66
CA LEU A 443 3.77 -13.22 50.11
C LEU A 443 2.54 -12.54 50.76
N HIS A 444 1.97 -11.53 50.10
CA HIS A 444 0.84 -10.76 50.62
C HIS A 444 -0.48 -11.53 50.57
N PHE A 445 -0.80 -12.10 49.40
CA PHE A 445 -2.02 -12.90 49.21
C PHE A 445 -1.97 -14.22 49.97
N GLY A 446 -0.77 -14.77 50.18
CA GLY A 446 -0.55 -15.99 50.96
C GLY A 446 -1.02 -17.24 50.21
N GLY A 447 -1.30 -18.31 50.94
CA GLY A 447 -1.69 -19.59 50.33
C GLY A 447 -0.58 -20.23 49.50
N LYS A 448 -0.94 -21.19 48.63
CA LYS A 448 -0.01 -21.78 47.67
C LYS A 448 -0.13 -21.09 46.30
N LEU A 449 0.02 -19.77 46.31
CA LEU A 449 -0.06 -18.93 45.11
C LEU A 449 1.30 -18.81 44.43
N GLU A 450 1.38 -19.26 43.19
CA GLU A 450 2.56 -19.12 42.34
C GLU A 450 2.30 -18.04 41.28
N GLY A 451 3.16 -17.02 41.22
CA GLY A 451 3.12 -16.00 40.19
C GLY A 451 4.22 -16.24 39.16
N GLU A 452 3.87 -16.18 37.89
CA GLU A 452 4.77 -16.39 36.75
C GLU A 452 4.60 -15.24 35.75
N ILE A 453 5.65 -15.00 34.95
CA ILE A 453 5.57 -14.14 33.77
C ILE A 453 5.99 -14.94 32.55
N ILE A 454 5.09 -15.08 31.59
CA ILE A 454 5.30 -15.85 30.37
C ILE A 454 4.98 -14.93 29.21
N ASN A 455 5.94 -14.71 28.31
CA ASN A 455 5.77 -13.84 27.14
C ASN A 455 5.28 -12.42 27.46
N GLY A 456 5.63 -11.88 28.63
CA GLY A 456 5.18 -10.57 29.09
C GLY A 456 3.80 -10.55 29.75
N GLU A 457 3.07 -11.67 29.77
CA GLU A 457 1.79 -11.80 30.47
C GLU A 457 2.03 -12.26 31.93
N LEU A 458 1.38 -11.58 32.88
CA LEU A 458 1.44 -11.95 34.31
C LEU A 458 0.33 -12.94 34.64
N THR A 459 0.74 -14.14 35.07
CA THR A 459 -0.17 -15.25 35.35
C THR A 459 0.03 -15.73 36.78
N PHE A 460 -1.07 -16.05 37.45
CA PHE A 460 -1.11 -16.50 38.82
C PHE A 460 -1.82 -17.84 38.90
N ARG A 461 -1.22 -18.79 39.62
CA ARG A 461 -1.75 -20.14 39.82
C ARG A 461 -2.02 -20.39 41.29
N ASP A 462 -3.28 -20.65 41.62
CA ASP A 462 -3.69 -21.12 42.95
C ASP A 462 -3.61 -22.66 43.03
N ASN A 463 -2.56 -23.19 43.64
CA ASN A 463 -2.37 -24.64 43.78
C ASN A 463 -3.28 -25.29 44.85
N ASN A 464 -4.21 -24.54 45.46
CA ASN A 464 -5.19 -25.09 46.40
C ASN A 464 -6.54 -25.44 45.76
N VAL A 465 -6.80 -25.06 44.49
CA VAL A 465 -8.02 -25.51 43.78
C VAL A 465 -7.98 -27.03 43.63
N ARG A 466 -9.14 -27.66 43.83
CA ARG A 466 -9.30 -29.12 43.77
C ARG A 466 -9.91 -29.55 42.44
N ASN A 467 -9.68 -30.81 42.10
CA ASN A 467 -10.39 -31.48 41.02
C ASN A 467 -11.75 -31.94 41.55
N LEU A 468 -12.83 -31.68 40.82
CA LEU A 468 -14.14 -32.27 41.12
C LEU A 468 -14.21 -33.70 40.60
N ASP A 469 -13.53 -33.96 39.49
CA ASP A 469 -13.47 -35.26 38.87
C ASP A 469 -12.38 -36.13 39.53
N THR A 470 -12.74 -37.37 39.82
CA THR A 470 -11.85 -38.35 40.46
C THR A 470 -11.72 -39.65 39.65
N ASP A 471 -12.41 -39.71 38.51
CA ASP A 471 -12.53 -40.88 37.63
C ASP A 471 -11.45 -40.94 36.54
N MET A 472 -10.52 -39.99 36.54
CA MET A 472 -9.49 -39.83 35.51
C MET A 472 -8.09 -40.03 36.08
N LEU A 473 -7.16 -40.49 35.23
CA LEU A 473 -5.75 -40.68 35.62
C LEU A 473 -5.08 -39.33 35.97
N GLU A 474 -5.39 -38.29 35.20
CA GLU A 474 -4.99 -36.91 35.42
C GLU A 474 -6.25 -36.04 35.35
N PRO A 475 -6.93 -35.79 36.49
CA PRO A 475 -8.19 -35.07 36.47
C PRO A 475 -7.98 -33.57 36.26
N PRO A 476 -8.90 -32.87 35.57
CA PRO A 476 -8.82 -31.44 35.38
C PRO A 476 -9.10 -30.67 36.68
N PHE A 477 -8.51 -29.48 36.80
CA PHE A 477 -8.75 -28.57 37.92
C PHE A 477 -9.97 -27.70 37.67
N ASN A 478 -11.15 -28.27 37.85
CA ASN A 478 -12.46 -27.65 37.60
C ASN A 478 -13.23 -27.27 38.89
N GLY A 479 -12.59 -27.32 40.06
CA GLY A 479 -13.18 -26.87 41.31
C GLY A 479 -13.39 -25.35 41.37
N GLU A 480 -14.12 -24.90 42.39
CA GLU A 480 -14.30 -23.46 42.65
C GLU A 480 -12.94 -22.81 42.98
N SER A 481 -12.63 -21.72 42.29
CA SER A 481 -11.48 -20.87 42.57
C SER A 481 -11.95 -19.55 43.20
N GLY A 482 -11.40 -19.23 44.36
CA GLY A 482 -11.69 -18.01 45.10
C GLY A 482 -10.74 -16.86 44.77
N PHE A 483 -9.63 -17.12 44.08
CA PHE A 483 -8.60 -16.13 43.79
C PHE A 483 -9.03 -15.17 42.68
N SER A 484 -8.70 -13.89 42.86
CA SER A 484 -8.78 -12.83 41.86
C SER A 484 -7.73 -11.79 42.18
N ILE A 485 -7.20 -11.13 41.17
CA ILE A 485 -6.25 -10.04 41.34
C ILE A 485 -6.55 -8.93 40.33
N ASN A 486 -6.47 -7.69 40.79
CA ASN A 486 -6.53 -6.53 39.93
C ASN A 486 -5.29 -5.66 40.15
N LEU A 487 -4.95 -4.86 39.15
CA LEU A 487 -3.80 -3.96 39.13
C LEU A 487 -4.28 -2.56 38.83
N THR A 488 -3.92 -1.59 39.69
CA THR A 488 -4.18 -0.17 39.48
C THR A 488 -2.89 0.64 39.54
N THR A 489 -2.70 1.58 38.60
CA THR A 489 -1.53 2.45 38.52
C THR A 489 -1.80 3.85 39.08
N PHE A 490 -0.83 4.40 39.81
CA PHE A 490 -0.92 5.72 40.41
C PHE A 490 0.28 6.60 40.08
N SER A 491 0.03 7.89 39.91
CA SER A 491 1.04 8.95 39.85
C SER A 491 0.76 9.97 40.94
N ARG A 492 1.72 10.18 41.85
CA ARG A 492 1.61 11.14 42.98
C ARG A 492 0.32 10.96 43.80
N GLY A 493 -0.12 9.70 43.94
CA GLY A 493 -1.34 9.33 44.69
C GLY A 493 -2.66 9.52 43.92
N VAL A 494 -2.63 9.89 42.64
CA VAL A 494 -3.81 9.96 41.76
C VAL A 494 -3.79 8.80 40.79
N GLU A 495 -4.92 8.10 40.65
CA GLU A 495 -5.06 7.03 39.66
C GLU A 495 -4.79 7.61 38.26
N SER A 496 -3.84 7.01 37.55
CA SER A 496 -3.32 7.55 36.29
C SER A 496 -3.13 6.43 35.30
N GLN A 497 -3.31 6.72 34.00
CA GLN A 497 -3.10 5.75 32.94
C GLN A 497 -1.63 5.36 32.87
N GLY A 498 -1.35 4.07 33.01
CA GLY A 498 0.01 3.52 33.05
C GLY A 498 0.14 2.16 32.38
N ILE A 499 -0.97 1.61 31.90
CA ILE A 499 -1.07 0.26 31.35
C ILE A 499 -1.55 0.34 29.91
N ARG A 500 -1.01 -0.51 29.05
CA ARG A 500 -1.41 -0.62 27.65
C ARG A 500 -2.55 -1.61 27.49
N ASN A 501 -3.40 -1.39 26.49
CA ASN A 501 -4.28 -2.44 26.00
C ASN A 501 -3.45 -3.60 25.41
N ASP A 502 -4.00 -4.81 25.42
CA ASP A 502 -3.29 -5.94 24.82
C ASP A 502 -3.16 -5.76 23.30
N TYR A 503 -2.01 -6.15 22.76
CA TYR A 503 -1.68 -5.99 21.34
C TYR A 503 -2.58 -6.82 20.41
N LYS A 504 -3.34 -7.79 20.95
CA LYS A 504 -4.35 -8.56 20.22
C LYS A 504 -5.73 -7.87 20.23
N MET A 505 -5.95 -6.91 21.11
CA MET A 505 -7.26 -6.25 21.30
C MET A 505 -7.28 -4.83 20.72
N GLU A 506 -6.17 -4.10 20.81
CA GLU A 506 -6.11 -2.72 20.31
C GLU A 506 -6.32 -2.66 18.80
N TYR A 507 -7.07 -1.67 18.31
CA TYR A 507 -7.34 -1.48 16.88
C TYR A 507 -6.45 -0.41 16.25
N ASP A 508 -6.75 0.88 16.42
CA ASP A 508 -6.07 1.99 15.75
C ASP A 508 -5.19 2.84 16.69
N ARG A 509 -5.27 2.65 18.01
CA ARG A 509 -4.37 3.32 18.98
C ARG A 509 -2.99 2.65 19.04
N VAL A 510 -2.35 2.55 17.88
CA VAL A 510 -1.09 1.85 17.67
C VAL A 510 -0.07 2.74 16.96
N SER A 511 1.19 2.71 17.42
CA SER A 511 2.25 3.57 16.90
C SER A 511 2.66 3.21 15.47
N PHE A 512 3.03 4.22 14.67
CA PHE A 512 3.67 4.02 13.39
C PHE A 512 4.96 3.20 13.53
N GLU A 513 5.30 2.44 12.49
CA GLU A 513 6.49 1.60 12.49
C GLU A 513 7.74 2.46 12.35
N ASN A 514 8.70 2.31 13.28
CA ASN A 514 9.97 3.02 13.20
C ASN A 514 10.97 2.25 12.33
N ARG A 515 11.32 2.84 11.18
CA ARG A 515 12.29 2.34 10.20
C ARG A 515 13.49 3.29 10.12
N GLY A 516 14.28 3.35 11.19
CA GLY A 516 15.47 4.19 11.26
C GLY A 516 15.11 5.67 11.33
N SER A 517 15.33 6.43 10.26
CA SER A 517 14.95 7.85 10.21
C SER A 517 13.49 8.10 9.84
N LYS A 518 12.73 7.04 9.51
CA LYS A 518 11.35 7.13 9.04
C LYS A 518 10.37 6.51 10.03
N LEU A 519 9.20 7.11 10.20
CA LEU A 519 8.01 6.49 10.77
C LEU A 519 7.02 6.24 9.65
N VAL A 520 6.53 5.01 9.51
CA VAL A 520 5.69 4.58 8.39
C VAL A 520 4.38 4.00 8.92
N SER A 521 3.27 4.39 8.32
CA SER A 521 1.95 3.85 8.62
C SER A 521 1.71 2.52 7.89
N ASN A 522 0.94 1.61 8.49
CA ASN A 522 0.65 0.32 7.84
C ASN A 522 -0.63 0.35 6.96
N VAL A 523 -1.56 1.28 7.18
CA VAL A 523 -2.78 1.39 6.38
C VAL A 523 -2.56 2.31 5.19
N GLN A 524 -2.79 1.78 3.99
CA GLN A 524 -2.80 2.53 2.74
C GLN A 524 -4.07 3.39 2.63
N GLN A 525 -3.91 4.63 2.17
CA GLN A 525 -5.00 5.55 1.91
C GLN A 525 -5.48 5.36 0.47
N ILE A 526 -6.60 4.65 0.31
CA ILE A 526 -7.14 4.24 -0.99
C ILE A 526 -8.38 5.08 -1.31
N LEU A 527 -8.52 5.54 -2.55
CA LEU A 527 -9.67 6.33 -2.95
C LEU A 527 -10.98 5.53 -2.80
N LYS A 528 -12.12 6.21 -2.57
CA LYS A 528 -13.43 5.55 -2.40
C LYS A 528 -13.78 4.50 -3.47
N GLY A 529 -13.41 4.75 -4.72
CA GLY A 529 -13.65 3.81 -5.83
C GLY A 529 -12.74 2.58 -5.84
N GLY A 530 -11.85 2.44 -4.86
CA GLY A 530 -10.89 1.35 -4.74
C GLY A 530 -9.76 1.38 -5.75
N MET A 531 -9.74 2.37 -6.66
CA MET A 531 -8.80 2.53 -7.76
C MET A 531 -7.79 3.63 -7.44
N GLY A 532 -6.57 3.24 -7.11
CA GLY A 532 -5.47 4.14 -6.83
C GLY A 532 -5.44 4.70 -5.40
N PHE A 533 -4.34 5.39 -5.12
CA PHE A 533 -4.00 5.91 -3.81
C PHE A 533 -4.25 7.40 -3.68
N ALA A 534 -4.43 7.86 -2.44
CA ALA A 534 -4.51 9.27 -2.12
C ALA A 534 -3.19 9.99 -2.43
N THR A 535 -3.32 11.24 -2.88
CA THR A 535 -2.22 12.19 -3.06
C THR A 535 -2.35 13.33 -2.06
N ASP A 536 -1.33 14.18 -1.99
CA ASP A 536 -1.32 15.39 -1.16
C ASP A 536 -2.55 16.29 -1.34
N GLU A 537 -3.05 16.39 -2.57
CA GLU A 537 -4.19 17.24 -2.95
C GLU A 537 -5.54 16.56 -2.69
N THR A 538 -5.54 15.24 -2.47
CA THR A 538 -6.77 14.47 -2.22
C THR A 538 -7.42 14.94 -0.93
N LYS A 539 -8.76 15.02 -0.92
CA LYS A 539 -9.52 15.38 0.29
C LYS A 539 -9.65 14.18 1.22
N LEU A 540 -9.58 14.42 2.53
CA LEU A 540 -9.76 13.37 3.53
C LEU A 540 -11.12 12.66 3.40
N SER A 541 -12.18 13.41 3.08
CA SER A 541 -13.53 12.86 2.86
C SER A 541 -13.64 11.94 1.63
N GLU A 542 -12.77 12.10 0.63
CA GLU A 542 -12.75 11.25 -0.57
C GLU A 542 -12.18 9.86 -0.30
N VAL A 543 -11.31 9.73 0.71
CA VAL A 543 -10.80 8.43 1.19
C VAL A 543 -11.71 7.84 2.24
N ALA A 544 -12.26 8.66 3.15
CA ALA A 544 -13.21 8.19 4.18
C ALA A 544 -14.51 7.62 3.57
N GLY A 545 -14.79 7.97 2.31
CA GLY A 545 -16.01 7.55 1.61
C GLY A 545 -17.25 8.36 1.98
N GLY A 546 -17.11 9.38 2.82
CA GLY A 546 -18.20 10.20 3.37
C GLY A 546 -17.69 11.45 4.10
N SER A 547 -18.62 12.21 4.69
CA SER A 547 -18.28 13.43 5.45
C SER A 547 -17.54 13.08 6.74
N ILE A 548 -16.49 13.84 7.04
CA ILE A 548 -15.67 13.72 8.27
C ILE A 548 -15.99 14.82 9.29
N ASP A 549 -17.07 15.56 9.07
CA ASP A 549 -17.53 16.58 10.01
C ASP A 549 -17.86 16.01 11.40
N GLY A 550 -17.35 16.67 12.44
CA GLY A 550 -17.47 16.26 13.83
C GLY A 550 -16.44 15.23 14.28
N GLN A 551 -15.56 14.75 13.38
CA GLN A 551 -14.53 13.78 13.74
C GLN A 551 -13.36 14.44 14.47
N VAL A 552 -12.82 13.75 15.47
CA VAL A 552 -11.66 14.18 16.26
C VAL A 552 -10.60 13.08 16.20
N TYR A 553 -9.40 13.45 15.80
CA TYR A 553 -8.24 12.57 15.77
C TYR A 553 -7.25 12.97 16.85
N ASN A 554 -6.98 12.05 17.76
CA ASN A 554 -5.97 12.26 18.79
C ASN A 554 -4.60 11.91 18.21
N LEU A 555 -3.60 12.72 18.53
CA LEU A 555 -2.21 12.59 18.14
C LEU A 555 -1.38 12.38 19.41
N ASP A 556 -1.01 11.13 19.68
CA ASP A 556 -0.08 10.78 20.75
C ASP A 556 1.31 10.66 20.13
N LEU A 557 2.20 11.61 20.44
CA LEU A 557 3.49 11.73 19.76
C LEU A 557 4.63 12.06 20.71
N SER A 558 5.82 11.61 20.33
CA SER A 558 7.08 12.20 20.77
C SER A 558 7.60 13.07 19.64
N ASP A 559 7.85 14.35 19.93
CA ASP A 559 8.29 15.29 18.91
C ASP A 559 9.70 15.00 18.39
N HIS A 560 10.19 15.87 17.50
CA HIS A 560 11.53 15.75 16.90
C HIS A 560 12.68 15.66 17.92
N ASN A 561 12.47 16.08 19.16
CA ASN A 561 13.44 16.02 20.24
C ASN A 561 13.23 14.82 21.18
N GLY A 562 12.14 14.06 21.00
CA GLY A 562 11.75 12.92 21.83
C GLY A 562 10.93 13.31 23.06
N ILE A 563 10.32 14.51 23.06
CA ILE A 563 9.49 14.99 24.16
C ILE A 563 8.04 14.57 23.88
N PRO A 564 7.36 13.88 24.82
CA PRO A 564 5.97 13.47 24.64
C PRO A 564 5.05 14.69 24.63
N ILE A 565 4.17 14.75 23.62
CA ILE A 565 3.15 15.79 23.42
C ILE A 565 1.85 15.10 23.01
N PHE A 566 0.76 15.53 23.63
CA PHE A 566 -0.58 15.15 23.22
C PHE A 566 -1.20 16.28 22.41
N ALA A 567 -1.60 16.00 21.18
CA ALA A 567 -2.27 16.94 20.30
C ALA A 567 -3.56 16.30 19.77
N LYS A 568 -4.44 17.09 19.15
CA LYS A 568 -5.63 16.57 18.46
C LYS A 568 -5.95 17.40 17.23
N VAL A 569 -6.61 16.81 16.24
CA VAL A 569 -7.15 17.51 15.08
C VAL A 569 -8.66 17.39 15.11
N GLU A 570 -9.34 18.54 15.11
CA GLU A 570 -10.80 18.66 15.16
C GLU A 570 -11.32 19.09 13.79
N PHE A 571 -12.25 18.32 13.21
CA PHE A 571 -12.84 18.63 11.92
C PHE A 571 -14.27 19.16 12.09
N SER A 572 -14.54 20.40 11.64
CA SER A 572 -15.88 20.98 11.67
C SER A 572 -16.22 21.79 10.42
N ASN A 573 -17.39 21.54 9.85
CA ASN A 573 -17.97 22.34 8.78
C ASN A 573 -18.57 23.67 9.29
N ALA A 574 -18.94 23.73 10.57
CA ALA A 574 -19.58 24.90 11.17
C ALA A 574 -18.55 25.92 11.71
N GLN A 575 -17.51 25.44 12.39
CA GLN A 575 -16.49 26.29 13.03
C GLN A 575 -15.18 26.39 12.25
N GLY A 576 -15.01 25.56 11.20
CA GLY A 576 -13.71 25.32 10.59
C GLY A 576 -12.93 24.23 11.32
N SER A 577 -11.86 23.74 10.70
CA SER A 577 -11.03 22.66 11.26
C SER A 577 -9.80 23.23 11.97
N PHE A 578 -9.36 22.56 13.04
CA PHE A 578 -8.30 23.06 13.93
C PHE A 578 -7.31 21.96 14.30
N LEU A 579 -6.02 22.33 14.37
CA LEU A 579 -5.01 21.60 15.12
C LEU A 579 -4.99 22.14 16.54
N VAL A 580 -5.09 21.27 17.53
CA VAL A 580 -5.09 21.64 18.94
C VAL A 580 -3.84 21.09 19.61
N LEU A 581 -3.08 21.99 20.23
CA LEU A 581 -1.81 21.73 20.90
C LEU A 581 -1.90 22.12 22.38
N PRO A 582 -1.06 21.54 23.27
CA PRO A 582 -1.02 21.96 24.66
C PRO A 582 -0.47 23.38 24.76
N ASN A 583 -1.01 24.20 25.67
CA ASN A 583 -0.48 25.52 25.95
C ASN A 583 0.55 25.45 27.11
N PRO A 584 1.85 25.70 26.86
CA PRO A 584 2.87 25.71 27.91
C PRO A 584 2.68 26.87 28.90
N ASP A 585 2.01 27.95 28.48
CA ASP A 585 1.73 29.15 29.27
C ASP A 585 0.29 29.15 29.82
N PHE A 586 -0.26 27.95 30.06
CA PHE A 586 -1.62 27.77 30.61
C PHE A 586 -1.83 28.57 31.90
N ASP A 587 -2.92 29.35 31.94
CA ASP A 587 -3.38 30.03 33.14
C ASP A 587 -4.35 29.12 33.91
N PRO A 588 -4.00 28.64 35.12
CA PRO A 588 -4.85 27.76 35.92
C PRO A 588 -6.22 28.37 36.27
N THR A 589 -6.37 29.69 36.15
CA THR A 589 -7.63 30.39 36.40
C THR A 589 -8.57 30.44 35.20
N LYS A 590 -8.08 30.05 34.00
CA LYS A 590 -8.81 30.03 32.73
C LYS A 590 -8.64 28.66 32.05
N PRO A 591 -9.50 27.68 32.34
CA PRO A 591 -9.41 26.33 31.77
C PRO A 591 -9.36 26.33 30.23
N GLU A 592 -10.03 27.28 29.58
CA GLU A 592 -10.04 27.46 28.13
C GLU A 592 -8.68 27.86 27.54
N SER A 593 -7.74 28.33 28.37
CA SER A 593 -6.37 28.66 27.97
C SER A 593 -5.44 27.45 27.95
N ALA A 594 -5.92 26.25 28.33
CA ALA A 594 -5.09 25.04 28.39
C ALA A 594 -4.63 24.55 27.01
N GLU A 595 -5.36 24.92 25.96
CA GLU A 595 -5.16 24.43 24.61
C GLU A 595 -5.00 25.57 23.60
N LEU A 596 -4.02 25.45 22.71
CA LEU A 596 -3.81 26.32 21.56
C LEU A 596 -4.58 25.74 20.36
N ARG A 597 -5.61 26.44 19.88
CA ARG A 597 -6.43 26.01 18.74
C ARG A 597 -6.00 26.71 17.45
N ILE A 598 -5.09 26.08 16.72
CA ILE A 598 -4.51 26.58 15.47
C ILE A 598 -5.47 26.31 14.29
N PRO A 599 -5.97 27.33 13.59
CA PRO A 599 -6.87 27.17 12.46
C PRO A 599 -6.18 26.55 11.23
N LEU A 600 -6.89 25.67 10.52
CA LEU A 600 -6.47 25.15 9.21
C LEU A 600 -6.89 26.12 8.10
N TYR A 601 -5.98 26.96 7.64
CA TYR A 601 -6.23 27.92 6.56
C TYR A 601 -6.42 27.24 5.20
N ASN A 602 -7.32 27.78 4.37
CA ASN A 602 -7.53 27.28 3.01
C ASN A 602 -6.31 27.60 2.12
N PRO A 603 -5.70 26.59 1.46
CA PRO A 603 -4.51 26.78 0.63
C PRO A 603 -4.76 27.60 -0.64
N HIS A 604 -6.01 27.73 -1.10
CA HIS A 604 -6.35 28.41 -2.37
C HIS A 604 -6.74 29.88 -2.22
N ASP A 605 -6.81 30.39 -0.99
CA ASP A 605 -7.19 31.79 -0.80
C ASP A 605 -6.06 32.73 -1.23
N GLU A 606 -6.32 33.57 -2.24
CA GLU A 606 -5.47 34.70 -2.60
C GLU A 606 -5.78 35.92 -1.71
N PRO A 607 -4.76 36.69 -1.28
CA PRO A 607 -4.98 37.89 -0.48
C PRO A 607 -5.97 38.85 -1.17
N PRO A 608 -6.98 39.40 -0.45
CA PRO A 608 -7.12 39.44 1.00
C PRO A 608 -8.04 38.36 1.61
N ALA A 609 -8.44 37.33 0.85
CA ALA A 609 -9.31 36.28 1.38
C ALA A 609 -8.56 35.42 2.42
N VAL A 610 -9.20 35.15 3.56
CA VAL A 610 -8.70 34.24 4.58
C VAL A 610 -9.88 33.45 5.14
N ASN A 611 -10.05 32.23 4.65
CA ASN A 611 -11.11 31.31 5.04
C ASN A 611 -10.52 30.12 5.80
N LEU A 612 -11.31 29.64 6.77
CA LEU A 612 -11.03 28.39 7.45
C LEU A 612 -11.48 27.21 6.59
N THR A 613 -10.66 26.17 6.57
CA THR A 613 -10.96 24.94 5.85
C THR A 613 -12.01 24.16 6.61
N LYS A 614 -13.12 23.89 5.93
CA LYS A 614 -14.21 23.06 6.45
C LYS A 614 -13.78 21.59 6.48
N ALA A 615 -14.41 20.79 7.34
CA ALA A 615 -14.07 19.38 7.54
C ALA A 615 -13.92 18.61 6.21
N ASP A 616 -14.91 18.71 5.33
CA ASP A 616 -14.96 17.94 4.08
C ASP A 616 -14.08 18.52 2.95
N ASP A 617 -13.43 19.65 3.20
CA ASP A 617 -12.50 20.29 2.25
C ASP A 617 -11.04 20.15 2.68
N VAL A 618 -10.77 19.53 3.84
CA VAL A 618 -9.39 19.31 4.30
C VAL A 618 -8.68 18.30 3.39
N THR A 619 -7.50 18.68 2.92
CA THR A 619 -6.62 17.81 2.11
C THR A 619 -5.61 17.06 2.96
N TYR A 620 -5.05 15.96 2.42
CA TYR A 620 -3.94 15.25 3.07
C TYR A 620 -2.75 16.16 3.33
N ARG A 621 -2.44 17.10 2.42
CA ARG A 621 -1.38 18.09 2.63
C ARG A 621 -1.60 18.91 3.90
N GLN A 622 -2.81 19.39 4.16
CA GLN A 622 -3.11 20.16 5.37
C GLN A 622 -3.03 19.31 6.66
N LEU A 623 -3.47 18.05 6.61
CA LEU A 623 -3.31 17.12 7.72
C LEU A 623 -1.84 16.85 8.02
N MET A 624 -1.05 16.54 6.99
CA MET A 624 0.39 16.28 7.11
C MET A 624 1.16 17.51 7.59
N ASP A 625 0.79 18.70 7.13
CA ASP A 625 1.37 19.95 7.61
C ASP A 625 1.02 20.18 9.10
N SER A 626 -0.20 19.82 9.54
CA SER A 626 -0.61 19.86 10.96
C SER A 626 0.21 18.89 11.82
N ILE A 627 0.41 17.66 11.33
CA ILE A 627 1.27 16.66 11.98
C ILE A 627 2.71 17.17 12.08
N GLY A 628 3.24 17.75 11.01
CA GLY A 628 4.59 18.33 10.97
C GLY A 628 4.75 19.48 11.98
N ILE A 629 3.74 20.34 12.12
CA ILE A 629 3.73 21.41 13.14
C ILE A 629 3.76 20.79 14.54
N ALA A 630 2.92 19.80 14.82
CA ALA A 630 2.85 19.13 16.12
C ALA A 630 4.18 18.41 16.47
N LEU A 631 4.80 17.73 15.51
CA LEU A 631 6.10 17.07 15.68
C LEU A 631 7.27 18.04 15.82
N ASN A 632 7.09 19.31 15.47
CA ASN A 632 8.12 20.34 15.61
C ASN A 632 7.87 21.26 16.82
N PHE A 633 6.97 20.87 17.73
CA PHE A 633 6.42 21.73 18.77
C PHE A 633 7.51 22.45 19.60
N THR A 634 8.44 21.69 20.20
CA THR A 634 9.46 22.25 21.12
C THR A 634 10.59 23.02 20.42
N ASN A 635 10.60 23.08 19.09
CA ASN A 635 11.58 23.84 18.32
C ASN A 635 11.11 25.25 17.97
N GLN A 636 9.93 25.69 18.43
CA GLN A 636 9.39 27.03 18.20
C GLN A 636 9.09 27.73 19.52
N ASP A 637 9.08 29.06 19.50
CA ASP A 637 8.64 29.91 20.60
C ASP A 637 7.11 29.86 20.76
N SER A 638 6.60 29.88 22.00
CA SER A 638 5.16 30.00 22.31
C SER A 638 4.47 31.11 21.51
N GLN A 639 5.14 32.25 21.33
CA GLN A 639 4.58 33.40 20.59
C GLN A 639 4.32 33.08 19.12
N SER A 640 5.12 32.22 18.49
CA SER A 640 4.92 31.79 17.11
C SER A 640 3.57 31.09 16.93
N TYR A 641 3.16 30.29 17.91
CA TYR A 641 1.85 29.62 17.90
C TYR A 641 0.71 30.59 18.22
N LEU A 642 0.88 31.47 19.21
CA LEU A 642 -0.13 32.47 19.57
C LEU A 642 -0.47 33.40 18.40
N ASN A 643 0.51 33.73 17.55
CA ASN A 643 0.31 34.57 16.38
C ASN A 643 -0.56 33.92 15.30
N THR A 644 -0.75 32.59 15.32
CA THR A 644 -1.62 31.87 14.38
C THR A 644 -3.09 31.87 14.76
N LEU A 645 -3.41 32.24 16.01
CA LEU A 645 -4.75 32.15 16.54
C LEU A 645 -5.69 33.18 15.90
N LEU A 646 -6.99 32.88 15.92
CA LEU A 646 -8.03 33.80 15.48
C LEU A 646 -8.03 35.07 16.35
N GLN A 647 -8.13 36.25 15.74
CA GLN A 647 -8.32 37.51 16.45
C GLN A 647 -9.82 37.83 16.50
N ASP A 648 -10.39 37.98 17.70
CA ASP A 648 -11.83 38.18 17.93
C ASP A 648 -12.73 37.15 17.21
N GLY A 649 -12.27 35.90 17.09
CA GLY A 649 -12.99 34.82 16.40
C GLY A 649 -12.95 34.90 14.87
N THR A 650 -12.15 35.81 14.31
CA THR A 650 -11.99 35.98 12.86
C THR A 650 -10.58 35.63 12.38
N PRO A 651 -10.44 34.95 11.23
CA PRO A 651 -9.14 34.65 10.65
C PRO A 651 -8.49 35.91 10.06
N THR A 652 -7.21 36.13 10.34
CA THR A 652 -6.45 37.29 9.87
C THR A 652 -5.35 36.89 8.88
N GLN A 653 -4.93 37.83 8.02
CA GLN A 653 -3.82 37.62 7.09
C GLN A 653 -2.48 37.40 7.83
N GLU A 654 -2.31 38.06 8.98
CA GLU A 654 -1.15 37.87 9.86
C GLU A 654 -1.12 36.45 10.43
N GLY A 655 -2.26 35.92 10.87
CA GLY A 655 -2.37 34.54 11.36
C GLY A 655 -2.07 33.51 10.27
N LYS A 656 -2.58 33.73 9.04
CA LYS A 656 -2.25 32.87 7.89
C LYS A 656 -0.74 32.87 7.59
N LYS A 657 -0.11 34.04 7.62
CA LYS A 657 1.34 34.15 7.41
C LYS A 657 2.14 33.45 8.51
N ALA A 658 1.73 33.59 9.76
CA ALA A 658 2.37 32.88 10.88
C ALA A 658 2.24 31.36 10.73
N TYR A 659 1.10 30.85 10.26
CA TYR A 659 0.91 29.43 9.96
C TYR A 659 1.84 28.94 8.84
N GLU A 660 1.99 29.70 7.76
CA GLU A 660 2.95 29.40 6.67
C GLU A 660 4.42 29.39 7.17
N GLU A 661 4.76 30.28 8.12
CA GLU A 661 6.08 30.30 8.76
C GLU A 661 6.34 29.04 9.61
N LEU A 662 5.34 28.53 10.35
CA LEU A 662 5.43 27.25 11.06
C LEU A 662 5.63 26.07 10.10
N ILE A 663 4.91 26.07 8.97
CA ILE A 663 5.08 25.04 7.93
C ILE A 663 6.52 25.04 7.39
N LYS A 664 7.05 26.22 7.07
CA LYS A 664 8.42 26.38 6.60
C LYS A 664 9.43 25.92 7.65
N ALA A 665 9.14 26.16 8.93
CA ALA A 665 10.03 25.79 10.02
C ALA A 665 10.16 24.26 10.15
N TYR A 666 9.07 23.50 10.16
CA TYR A 666 9.17 22.04 10.30
C TYR A 666 9.75 21.38 9.04
N LYS A 667 9.43 21.88 7.83
CA LYS A 667 9.97 21.37 6.55
C LYS A 667 11.49 21.44 6.45
N SER A 668 12.14 22.26 7.29
CA SER A 668 13.61 22.30 7.37
C SER A 668 14.24 21.13 8.13
N ARG A 669 13.46 20.36 8.90
CA ARG A 669 13.94 19.29 9.82
C ARG A 669 13.31 17.93 9.56
N MET A 670 12.16 17.90 8.91
CA MET A 670 11.43 16.68 8.62
C MET A 670 10.56 16.82 7.37
N GLU A 671 10.21 15.68 6.78
CA GLU A 671 9.29 15.56 5.66
C GLU A 671 8.10 14.70 6.10
N VAL A 672 6.87 15.17 5.87
CA VAL A 672 5.64 14.40 6.11
C VAL A 672 4.90 14.31 4.78
N ASN A 673 4.84 13.11 4.21
CA ASN A 673 4.34 12.84 2.87
C ASN A 673 3.58 11.52 2.79
N LEU A 674 2.79 11.34 1.73
CA LEU A 674 2.30 10.02 1.34
C LEU A 674 3.33 9.33 0.43
N THR A 675 3.55 8.04 0.65
CA THR A 675 4.31 7.20 -0.28
C THR A 675 3.53 7.03 -1.59
N PRO A 676 4.17 6.60 -2.69
CA PRO A 676 3.45 6.29 -3.93
C PRO A 676 2.34 5.24 -3.77
N GLN A 677 2.40 4.43 -2.71
CA GLN A 677 1.40 3.42 -2.32
C GLN A 677 0.36 3.96 -1.31
N GLY A 678 0.29 5.28 -1.11
CA GLY A 678 -0.67 5.91 -0.22
C GLY A 678 -0.46 5.65 1.28
N LYS A 679 0.71 5.15 1.72
CA LYS A 679 1.03 5.04 3.16
C LYS A 679 1.56 6.38 3.65
N MET A 680 1.27 6.77 4.90
CA MET A 680 1.86 7.99 5.46
C MET A 680 3.30 7.72 5.93
N GLU A 681 4.23 8.58 5.54
CA GLU A 681 5.63 8.53 5.94
C GLU A 681 6.04 9.88 6.58
N ILE A 682 6.62 9.80 7.76
CA ILE A 682 7.28 10.91 8.46
C ILE A 682 8.77 10.61 8.48
N LYS A 683 9.59 11.47 7.87
CA LYS A 683 11.03 11.27 7.74
C LYS A 683 11.80 12.37 8.45
N ASP A 684 12.63 11.98 9.41
CA ASP A 684 13.64 12.83 10.03
C ASP A 684 14.78 13.09 9.02
N THR A 685 15.03 14.36 8.70
CA THR A 685 16.13 14.73 7.78
C THR A 685 17.42 15.08 8.51
N MET A 686 17.39 15.14 9.84
CA MET A 686 18.50 15.54 10.70
C MET A 686 19.23 14.34 11.32
N ARG A 687 18.58 13.18 11.45
CA ARG A 687 19.13 11.99 12.12
C ARG A 687 18.91 10.71 11.32
N SER A 688 19.87 9.78 11.43
CA SER A 688 19.75 8.43 10.85
C SER A 688 18.77 7.53 11.62
N ILE A 689 18.54 7.82 12.89
CA ILE A 689 17.55 7.15 13.74
C ILE A 689 16.69 8.25 14.37
N SER A 690 15.40 8.20 14.09
CA SER A 690 14.44 9.17 14.62
C SER A 690 14.19 8.91 16.09
N ARG A 691 14.05 10.01 16.85
CA ARG A 691 13.55 9.98 18.24
C ARG A 691 12.03 10.16 18.31
N MET A 692 11.40 10.41 17.16
CA MET A 692 9.97 10.62 17.10
C MET A 692 9.24 9.30 17.32
N GLN A 693 8.08 9.40 17.94
CA GLN A 693 7.06 8.36 17.96
C GLN A 693 5.77 9.05 17.57
N PHE A 694 4.93 8.38 16.80
CA PHE A 694 3.71 9.00 16.30
C PHE A 694 2.59 7.99 16.23
N MET A 695 1.45 8.38 16.77
CA MET A 695 0.21 7.62 16.75
C MET A 695 -0.93 8.60 16.45
N ILE A 696 -1.80 8.22 15.53
CA ILE A 696 -3.00 8.96 15.19
C ILE A 696 -4.18 7.99 15.19
N TYR A 697 -5.20 8.30 15.97
CA TYR A 697 -6.38 7.46 16.11
C TYR A 697 -7.63 8.30 16.28
N ASN A 698 -8.77 7.73 15.91
CA ASN A 698 -10.05 8.42 16.05
C ASN A 698 -10.59 8.27 17.48
N ALA A 699 -11.09 9.36 18.06
CA ALA A 699 -11.62 9.36 19.42
C ALA A 699 -12.82 8.40 19.61
N GLN A 700 -13.56 8.11 18.54
CA GLN A 700 -14.73 7.24 18.54
C GLN A 700 -14.45 5.80 18.11
N SER A 701 -13.19 5.42 17.88
CA SER A 701 -12.84 4.08 17.36
C SER A 701 -13.32 2.95 18.27
N ASN A 702 -13.13 3.08 19.59
CA ASN A 702 -13.50 2.05 20.59
C ASN A 702 -14.94 2.17 21.12
N GLU A 703 -15.72 3.13 20.60
CA GLU A 703 -17.09 3.43 21.03
C GLU A 703 -18.12 2.64 20.19
N PHE A 704 -18.89 1.77 20.83
CA PHE A 704 -19.92 0.88 20.29
C PHE A 704 -21.29 1.06 20.98
N SER A 705 -21.52 2.19 21.64
CA SER A 705 -22.86 2.56 22.13
C SER A 705 -23.87 2.61 20.98
N ASP A 706 -25.15 2.36 21.29
CA ASP A 706 -26.23 2.38 20.30
C ASP A 706 -26.28 3.71 19.52
N ASP A 707 -25.97 4.82 20.19
CA ASP A 707 -25.90 6.15 19.55
C ASP A 707 -24.71 6.25 18.59
N ALA A 708 -23.53 5.80 19.00
CA ALA A 708 -22.34 5.79 18.16
C ALA A 708 -22.49 4.90 16.92
N LEU A 709 -23.24 3.79 17.02
CA LEU A 709 -23.53 2.91 15.89
C LEU A 709 -24.56 3.53 14.92
N ARG A 710 -25.61 4.18 15.44
CA ARG A 710 -26.66 4.82 14.62
C ARG A 710 -26.17 6.09 13.94
N ASN A 711 -25.35 6.86 14.62
CA ASN A 711 -24.78 8.12 14.14
C ASN A 711 -23.36 7.95 13.60
N HIS A 712 -22.95 6.70 13.31
CA HIS A 712 -21.63 6.39 12.78
C HIS A 712 -21.37 7.22 11.52
N ARG A 713 -20.25 7.95 11.51
CA ARG A 713 -19.75 8.65 10.35
C ARG A 713 -18.50 7.96 9.85
N SER A 714 -18.29 8.05 8.54
CA SER A 714 -17.04 7.65 7.91
C SER A 714 -15.85 8.32 8.61
N PHE A 715 -14.91 7.50 9.06
CA PHE A 715 -13.60 7.94 9.54
C PHE A 715 -12.47 7.24 8.77
N LEU A 716 -11.27 7.79 8.92
CA LEU A 716 -10.02 7.33 8.33
C LEU A 716 -9.21 6.56 9.36
N THR A 717 -8.44 5.60 8.89
CA THR A 717 -7.48 4.86 9.70
C THR A 717 -6.12 4.94 9.02
N PHE A 718 -5.07 5.28 9.78
CA PHE A 718 -3.71 5.43 9.24
C PHE A 718 -2.79 4.29 9.67
N ASN A 719 -2.93 3.85 10.92
CA ASN A 719 -2.23 2.71 11.46
C ASN A 719 -3.21 1.86 12.27
N ALA A 720 -3.25 0.56 12.03
CA ALA A 720 -4.16 -0.34 12.72
C ALA A 720 -3.70 -1.78 12.81
N ASN A 721 -4.14 -2.46 13.87
CA ASN A 721 -4.09 -3.90 14.07
C ASN A 721 -5.21 -4.60 13.28
N ASN A 722 -5.20 -4.42 11.97
CA ASN A 722 -6.16 -5.04 11.08
C ASN A 722 -5.64 -6.36 10.49
N ALA A 723 -6.53 -7.06 9.78
CA ALA A 723 -6.22 -8.24 8.98
C ALA A 723 -5.04 -7.98 8.01
N LEU A 724 -4.27 -9.03 7.76
CA LEU A 724 -3.14 -8.97 6.83
C LEU A 724 -3.65 -9.01 5.40
N THR A 725 -3.02 -8.26 4.49
CA THR A 725 -3.36 -8.30 3.06
C THR A 725 -2.56 -9.42 2.40
N ILE A 726 -3.25 -10.42 1.85
CA ILE A 726 -2.62 -11.52 1.11
C ILE A 726 -2.25 -11.06 -0.30
N ASP A 727 -3.22 -10.51 -1.02
CA ASP A 727 -3.04 -9.97 -2.38
C ASP A 727 -3.90 -8.72 -2.55
N GLN A 728 -3.53 -7.88 -3.52
CA GLN A 728 -4.26 -6.67 -3.89
C GLN A 728 -3.99 -6.28 -5.35
N PRO A 729 -4.88 -5.50 -5.99
CA PRO A 729 -4.70 -5.07 -7.38
C PRO A 729 -3.41 -4.28 -7.67
N ASP A 730 -2.94 -3.51 -6.70
CA ASP A 730 -1.71 -2.73 -6.82
C ASP A 730 -0.49 -3.61 -6.56
N VAL A 731 0.42 -3.62 -7.53
CA VAL A 731 1.63 -4.45 -7.51
C VAL A 731 2.73 -3.72 -6.75
N SER A 732 3.51 -4.44 -5.94
CA SER A 732 4.75 -3.95 -5.33
C SER A 732 5.74 -5.12 -5.26
N ILE A 733 6.36 -5.45 -6.40
CA ILE A 733 7.08 -6.74 -6.55
C ILE A 733 8.22 -6.88 -5.56
N PHE A 734 9.09 -5.86 -5.42
CA PHE A 734 10.28 -5.98 -4.58
C PHE A 734 9.96 -5.97 -3.08
N GLU A 735 9.00 -5.15 -2.64
CA GLU A 735 8.52 -5.16 -1.24
C GLU A 735 7.90 -6.53 -0.92
N GLY A 736 7.04 -7.04 -1.80
CA GLY A 736 6.46 -8.38 -1.66
C GLY A 736 7.54 -9.47 -1.60
N ILE A 737 8.50 -9.48 -2.52
CA ILE A 737 9.60 -10.48 -2.51
C ILE A 737 10.40 -10.42 -1.20
N ASP A 738 10.64 -9.23 -0.64
CA ASP A 738 11.34 -9.09 0.65
C ASP A 738 10.54 -9.66 1.82
N GLU A 739 9.22 -9.49 1.84
CA GLU A 739 8.34 -10.14 2.81
C GLU A 739 8.35 -11.66 2.67
N ILE A 740 8.36 -12.18 1.43
CA ILE A 740 8.45 -13.61 1.13
C ILE A 740 9.77 -14.21 1.62
N ILE A 741 10.89 -13.56 1.33
CA ILE A 741 12.23 -13.99 1.78
C ILE A 741 12.28 -14.02 3.31
N THR A 742 11.71 -13.01 3.96
CA THR A 742 11.62 -12.94 5.42
C THR A 742 10.78 -14.10 5.97
N ALA A 743 9.64 -14.41 5.35
CA ALA A 743 8.79 -15.54 5.73
C ALA A 743 9.56 -16.88 5.65
N VAL A 744 10.30 -17.10 4.55
CA VAL A 744 11.12 -18.30 4.36
C VAL A 744 12.23 -18.38 5.41
N ARG A 745 12.97 -17.28 5.62
CA ARG A 745 14.07 -17.21 6.58
C ARG A 745 13.59 -17.50 8.00
N SER A 746 12.55 -16.80 8.45
CA SER A 746 11.97 -16.98 9.78
C SER A 746 11.25 -18.35 9.92
N GLY A 747 10.87 -18.99 8.82
CA GLY A 747 10.14 -20.26 8.83
C GLY A 747 8.66 -20.08 9.14
N ILE A 748 8.10 -18.95 8.71
CA ILE A 748 6.69 -18.59 8.90
C ILE A 748 5.92 -19.21 7.74
N TYR A 749 5.32 -20.36 7.99
CA TYR A 749 4.58 -21.10 6.97
C TYR A 749 3.27 -20.42 6.59
N ARG A 750 2.58 -19.97 7.63
CA ARG A 750 1.32 -19.22 7.64
C ARG A 750 1.43 -18.15 8.73
N PRO A 751 0.53 -17.15 8.75
CA PRO A 751 0.44 -16.26 9.90
C PRO A 751 0.31 -17.08 11.20
N ASP A 752 0.76 -16.51 12.32
CA ASP A 752 0.73 -17.18 13.64
C ASP A 752 1.57 -18.47 13.79
N SER A 753 2.58 -18.70 12.94
CA SER A 753 3.44 -19.89 13.06
C SER A 753 4.15 -20.04 14.43
N PHE A 754 4.31 -18.94 15.16
CA PHE A 754 4.96 -18.91 16.49
C PHE A 754 3.97 -18.86 17.67
N GLY A 755 2.66 -18.95 17.43
CA GLY A 755 1.62 -18.93 18.47
C GLY A 755 1.62 -17.65 19.29
N GLU A 756 1.38 -17.77 20.60
CA GLU A 756 1.21 -16.65 21.54
C GLU A 756 2.49 -15.83 21.82
N ASN A 757 3.63 -16.18 21.22
CA ASN A 757 4.87 -15.45 21.42
C ASN A 757 4.84 -14.09 20.71
N TYR A 758 4.94 -13.00 21.47
CA TYR A 758 5.13 -11.65 20.92
C TYR A 758 6.40 -11.58 20.07
N ASN A 759 6.26 -11.21 18.79
CA ASN A 759 7.38 -11.14 17.85
C ASN A 759 7.16 -10.05 16.79
N PRO A 760 8.23 -9.46 16.24
CA PRO A 760 8.12 -8.44 15.19
C PRO A 760 7.49 -8.94 13.89
N ASP A 761 7.56 -10.25 13.61
CA ASP A 761 7.10 -10.85 12.36
C ASP A 761 5.60 -11.22 12.37
N MET A 762 4.83 -10.79 13.38
CA MET A 762 3.42 -11.13 13.54
C MET A 762 2.52 -10.76 12.36
N ARG A 763 2.91 -9.74 11.59
CA ARG A 763 2.18 -9.29 10.39
C ARG A 763 2.67 -9.93 9.09
N ASN A 764 3.62 -10.86 9.15
CA ASN A 764 4.06 -11.61 7.99
C ASN A 764 2.94 -12.57 7.53
N ILE A 765 2.61 -12.53 6.23
CA ILE A 765 1.53 -13.35 5.66
C ILE A 765 1.90 -14.84 5.53
N GLY A 766 3.16 -15.20 5.71
CA GLY A 766 3.67 -16.55 5.61
C GLY A 766 3.87 -17.04 4.18
N ILE A 767 4.61 -18.14 4.04
CA ILE A 767 5.00 -18.76 2.75
C ILE A 767 3.77 -19.17 1.90
N GLN A 768 2.70 -19.67 2.52
CA GLN A 768 1.53 -20.14 1.78
C GLN A 768 0.78 -19.01 1.07
N ASN A 769 0.49 -17.92 1.79
CA ASN A 769 -0.15 -16.74 1.21
C ASN A 769 0.78 -16.03 0.22
N SER A 770 2.09 -16.08 0.49
CA SER A 770 3.13 -15.58 -0.41
C SER A 770 3.13 -16.24 -1.79
N ILE A 771 2.71 -17.50 -1.91
CA ILE A 771 2.60 -18.19 -3.21
C ILE A 771 1.49 -17.57 -4.06
N GLU A 772 0.36 -17.20 -3.44
CA GLU A 772 -0.74 -16.51 -4.12
C GLU A 772 -0.28 -15.13 -4.62
N LEU A 773 0.31 -14.33 -3.73
CA LEU A 773 0.88 -13.01 -4.05
C LEU A 773 1.91 -13.10 -5.19
N PHE A 774 2.85 -14.04 -5.10
CA PHE A 774 3.87 -14.19 -6.14
C PHE A 774 3.29 -14.70 -7.47
N GLY A 775 2.25 -15.52 -7.41
CA GLY A 775 1.47 -15.92 -8.58
C GLY A 775 0.88 -14.71 -9.30
N HIS A 776 0.33 -13.75 -8.56
CA HIS A 776 -0.13 -12.48 -9.12
C HIS A 776 1.03 -11.69 -9.77
N PHE A 777 2.19 -11.57 -9.11
CA PHE A 777 3.36 -10.89 -9.71
C PHE A 777 3.81 -11.55 -11.02
N SER A 778 3.85 -12.88 -11.08
CA SER A 778 4.20 -13.61 -12.29
C SER A 778 3.20 -13.36 -13.41
N ASN A 779 1.90 -13.36 -13.09
CA ASN A 779 0.85 -13.05 -14.06
C ASN A 779 0.94 -11.60 -14.58
N HIS A 780 1.29 -10.65 -13.70
CA HIS A 780 1.51 -9.27 -14.09
C HIS A 780 2.68 -9.13 -15.08
N ILE A 781 3.81 -9.80 -14.83
CA ILE A 781 4.96 -9.82 -15.76
C ILE A 781 4.53 -10.38 -17.13
N GLU A 782 3.74 -11.45 -17.17
CA GLU A 782 3.21 -12.01 -18.42
C GLU A 782 2.30 -11.04 -19.17
N LYS A 783 1.46 -10.27 -18.45
CA LYS A 783 0.66 -9.20 -19.07
C LYS A 783 1.55 -8.11 -19.66
N MET A 784 2.65 -7.75 -18.99
CA MET A 784 3.61 -6.77 -19.51
C MET A 784 4.35 -7.28 -20.75
N ILE A 785 4.69 -8.56 -20.81
CA ILE A 785 5.21 -9.21 -22.04
C ILE A 785 4.19 -9.09 -23.17
N ALA A 786 2.92 -9.44 -22.90
CA ALA A 786 1.86 -9.37 -23.90
C ALA A 786 1.64 -7.93 -24.43
N GLN A 787 1.69 -6.92 -23.54
CA GLN A 787 1.58 -5.51 -23.89
C GLN A 787 2.76 -5.04 -24.74
N ASN A 788 3.99 -5.37 -24.36
CA ASN A 788 5.18 -5.07 -25.16
C ASN A 788 5.15 -5.75 -26.54
N GLY A 789 4.68 -7.00 -26.61
CA GLY A 789 4.47 -7.71 -27.86
C GLY A 789 3.42 -7.05 -28.76
N ALA A 790 2.39 -6.41 -28.19
CA ALA A 790 1.43 -5.62 -28.95
C ALA A 790 2.05 -4.33 -29.52
N HIS A 791 2.92 -3.65 -28.77
CA HIS A 791 3.72 -2.53 -29.28
C HIS A 791 4.59 -2.99 -30.46
N GLY A 792 5.33 -4.08 -30.31
CA GLY A 792 6.19 -4.63 -31.36
C GLY A 792 5.43 -4.95 -32.66
N ARG A 793 4.30 -5.66 -32.58
CA ARG A 793 3.45 -5.97 -33.75
C ARG A 793 2.93 -4.71 -34.44
N SER A 794 2.64 -3.66 -33.68
CA SER A 794 2.16 -2.40 -34.24
C SER A 794 3.24 -1.70 -35.06
N PHE A 795 4.48 -1.68 -34.58
CA PHE A 795 5.61 -1.15 -35.36
C PHE A 795 5.92 -2.00 -36.59
N GLU A 796 5.88 -3.33 -36.49
CA GLU A 796 6.07 -4.21 -37.64
C GLU A 796 5.05 -3.90 -38.76
N ASN A 797 3.77 -3.74 -38.39
CA ASN A 797 2.71 -3.38 -39.32
C ASN A 797 2.93 -1.97 -39.91
N ALA A 798 3.37 -1.01 -39.10
CA ALA A 798 3.65 0.36 -39.55
C ALA A 798 4.81 0.41 -40.54
N ILE A 799 5.91 -0.30 -40.26
CA ILE A 799 7.08 -0.45 -41.14
C ILE A 799 6.62 -1.00 -42.49
N ARG A 800 5.94 -2.16 -42.48
CA ARG A 800 5.46 -2.82 -43.70
C ARG A 800 4.54 -1.91 -44.52
N ARG A 801 3.62 -1.19 -43.87
CA ARG A 801 2.72 -0.24 -44.53
C ARG A 801 3.49 0.91 -45.18
N ASN A 802 4.44 1.51 -44.45
CA ASN A 802 5.21 2.63 -44.96
C ASN A 802 6.14 2.21 -46.10
N GLU A 803 6.73 1.02 -46.06
CA GLU A 803 7.51 0.45 -47.16
C GLU A 803 6.66 0.30 -48.43
N VAL A 804 5.42 -0.22 -48.30
CA VAL A 804 4.49 -0.32 -49.43
C VAL A 804 4.12 1.05 -49.98
N LEU A 805 3.81 2.02 -49.12
CA LEU A 805 3.52 3.40 -49.53
C LEU A 805 4.72 4.04 -50.23
N LYS A 806 5.93 3.83 -49.72
CA LYS A 806 7.16 4.35 -50.31
C LYS A 806 7.33 3.82 -51.75
N VAL A 807 7.13 2.52 -51.95
CA VAL A 807 7.19 1.91 -53.28
C VAL A 807 6.13 2.48 -54.22
N GLN A 808 4.91 2.73 -53.73
CA GLN A 808 3.85 3.36 -54.51
C GLN A 808 4.19 4.81 -54.89
N ILE A 809 4.69 5.61 -53.95
CA ILE A 809 5.13 6.99 -54.19
C ILE A 809 6.30 7.02 -55.17
N ALA A 810 7.28 6.12 -55.04
CA ALA A 810 8.39 5.98 -55.97
C ALA A 810 7.90 5.63 -57.39
N SER A 811 6.89 4.77 -57.52
CA SER A 811 6.25 4.46 -58.79
C SER A 811 5.55 5.69 -59.40
N ILE A 812 4.72 6.40 -58.62
CA ILE A 812 4.02 7.61 -59.08
C ILE A 812 5.02 8.71 -59.46
N LYS A 813 6.11 8.85 -58.69
CA LYS A 813 7.21 9.76 -58.98
C LYS A 813 7.86 9.40 -60.31
N SER A 814 8.19 8.13 -60.51
CA SER A 814 8.71 7.63 -61.79
C SER A 814 7.77 7.91 -62.96
N ASP A 815 6.46 7.75 -62.78
CA ASP A 815 5.48 8.09 -63.82
C ASP A 815 5.39 9.60 -64.09
N ASN A 816 5.48 10.41 -63.04
CA ASN A 816 5.39 11.87 -63.11
C ASN A 816 6.61 12.49 -63.81
N ILE A 817 7.83 12.17 -63.35
CA ILE A 817 9.07 12.80 -63.83
C ILE A 817 9.89 11.94 -64.78
N GLY A 818 9.68 10.62 -64.83
CA GLY A 818 10.39 9.73 -65.74
C GLY A 818 9.96 9.92 -67.20
N THR A 819 10.94 9.88 -68.11
CA THR A 819 10.69 9.98 -69.55
C THR A 819 10.53 8.59 -70.17
N ASP A 820 9.62 8.45 -71.14
CA ASP A 820 9.58 7.25 -71.98
C ASP A 820 10.80 7.30 -72.91
N VAL A 821 11.83 6.51 -72.56
CA VAL A 821 13.11 6.48 -73.28
C VAL A 821 12.92 6.09 -74.75
N ALA A 822 11.99 5.18 -75.06
CA ALA A 822 11.75 4.74 -76.43
C ALA A 822 11.11 5.86 -77.26
N GLN A 823 10.08 6.52 -76.72
CA GLN A 823 9.46 7.67 -77.40
C GLN A 823 10.44 8.84 -77.52
N THR A 824 11.22 9.12 -76.48
CA THR A 824 12.20 10.21 -76.44
C THR A 824 13.31 9.97 -77.46
N TYR A 825 13.80 8.74 -77.56
CA TYR A 825 14.81 8.34 -78.56
C TYR A 825 14.28 8.45 -79.99
N ASN A 826 13.03 8.03 -80.25
CA ASN A 826 12.39 8.25 -81.54
C ASN A 826 12.31 9.74 -81.90
N HIS A 827 12.01 10.60 -80.92
CA HIS A 827 11.98 12.04 -81.13
C HIS A 827 13.36 12.64 -81.38
N PHE A 828 14.39 12.16 -80.68
CA PHE A 828 15.80 12.50 -80.92
C PHE A 828 16.25 12.13 -82.33
N SER A 829 15.93 10.92 -82.79
CA SER A 829 16.26 10.44 -84.14
C SER A 829 15.63 11.32 -85.22
N ASN A 830 14.34 11.65 -85.05
CA ASN A 830 13.62 12.55 -85.95
C ASN A 830 14.22 13.97 -85.99
N LEU A 831 14.55 14.54 -84.83
CA LEU A 831 15.18 15.87 -84.75
C LEU A 831 16.60 15.89 -85.30
N THR A 832 17.37 14.83 -85.10
CA THR A 832 18.71 14.65 -85.69
C THR A 832 18.61 14.63 -87.21
N THR A 833 17.65 13.88 -87.75
CA THR A 833 17.38 13.80 -89.18
C THR A 833 17.01 15.17 -89.76
N ASN A 834 16.10 15.88 -89.10
CA ASN A 834 15.67 17.21 -89.52
C ASN A 834 16.82 18.25 -89.41
N TYR A 835 17.63 18.21 -88.36
CA TYR A 835 18.79 19.09 -88.19
C TYR A 835 19.80 18.87 -89.31
N ASN A 836 20.12 17.60 -89.63
CA ASN A 836 21.00 17.25 -90.75
C ASN A 836 20.45 17.73 -92.10
N ALA A 837 19.13 17.66 -92.32
CA ALA A 837 18.47 18.17 -93.52
C ALA A 837 18.58 19.71 -93.64
N VAL A 838 18.38 20.43 -92.53
CA VAL A 838 18.56 21.90 -92.47
C VAL A 838 20.02 22.27 -92.70
N LEU A 839 20.97 21.56 -92.09
CA LEU A 839 22.41 21.80 -92.23
C LEU A 839 22.89 21.58 -93.67
N SER A 840 22.39 20.52 -94.32
CA SER A 840 22.61 20.26 -95.76
C SER A 840 22.02 21.37 -96.64
N SER A 841 20.82 21.85 -96.31
CA SER A 841 20.15 22.94 -97.04
C SER A 841 20.87 24.28 -96.89
N THR A 842 21.31 24.62 -95.67
CA THR A 842 22.11 25.82 -95.37
C THR A 842 23.47 25.76 -96.09
N SER A 843 24.13 24.59 -96.09
CA SER A 843 25.40 24.37 -96.80
C SER A 843 25.25 24.60 -98.31
N ARG A 844 24.19 24.08 -98.94
CA ARG A 844 23.89 24.30 -100.37
C ARG A 844 23.60 25.77 -100.70
N ILE A 845 22.89 26.49 -99.83
CA ILE A 845 22.60 27.93 -100.02
C ILE A 845 23.88 28.77 -99.85
N ASN A 846 24.75 28.44 -98.88
CA ASN A 846 26.05 29.08 -98.72
C ASN A 846 26.97 28.82 -99.92
N GLN A 847 26.98 27.62 -100.49
CA GLN A 847 27.70 27.31 -101.73
C GLN A 847 27.18 28.12 -102.93
N MET A 848 25.86 28.26 -103.08
CA MET A 848 25.25 29.13 -104.11
C MET A 848 25.57 30.62 -103.91
N SER A 849 25.72 31.07 -102.66
CA SER A 849 26.15 32.45 -102.34
C SER A 849 27.64 32.68 -102.65
N LEU A 850 28.50 31.69 -102.42
CA LEU A 850 29.94 31.78 -102.69
C LEU A 850 30.23 31.78 -104.20
N VAL A 851 29.47 31.01 -104.98
CA VAL A 851 29.55 30.95 -106.45
C VAL A 851 29.09 32.26 -107.12
N ASN A 852 28.40 33.14 -106.40
CA ASN A 852 28.09 34.51 -106.87
C ASN A 852 29.06 35.57 -106.31
N TYR A 853 30.04 35.19 -105.49
CA TYR A 853 31.05 36.09 -104.90
C TYR A 853 32.46 35.92 -105.50
N LEU A 854 32.74 34.78 -106.12
CA LEU A 854 33.83 34.60 -107.08
C LEU A 854 33.32 34.98 -108.48
#